data_AF-A0A9X0WQI0-F1
#
_entry.id   AF-A0A9X0WQI0-F1
#
_cell.length_a   1.000
_cell.length_b   1.000
_cell.length_c   1.000
_cell.angle_alpha   90.00
_cell.angle_beta   90.00
_cell.angle_gamma   90.00
#
_symmetry.space_group_name_H-M   'P 1'
#
loop_
_entity.id
_entity.type
_entity.pdbx_description
1 polymer ?
#
loop_
_entity_poly.entity_id
_entity_poly.type
_entity_poly.pdbx_seq_one_letter_code
_entity_poly.pdbx_strand_id
1 'polypeptide(L)'
;MKKKLLACLLFLFPFVAFAGHAHAETIKVVFDTAYAPFEFKDSDQTYKGIDVEILDKVAEINGWDLDKSFPGFDAAVNAVQAGQADAIMAGMTKTTEREKVFTMSDTYYDTKVVIATTKADKITKYSQLKGKTVGVKNGTAAQRFLDKNKDKYGYSITTFDTGDLMYNSLSAGAVDAVMDDQPVIQYAIQKGQDLAINMDGEAVGGFAFGVKKGGNHEKLITEFNKALAQMKADGTLDKIIKKWTGESQSSSNSAVPETTTPAGQKATPKKSKYVISSDSSFAPFVFQNGKNKYTGIDMDLIKAISKDQGFTIEINNPGFDAAVSDVQSGHAQGMIAGMTVTDARKSTFDFSEPYYTANSILAVQEDSKIDSYDDLKGKTVGVKNGTASQTFLEENQKKYGYKIKTFSDGASMYDSLNSGSVAAIMDDEPVIKYAIKQGRKFKTPIEGTPSGQLAFAVKKGENPELIEMFNNGLANLKKSGQYQKILDKYLKSDSKSSTSSTAVDETTIWGLLQNNYKQLLSGLGVTLALALLSFAIAMVIGVIFGMFSVSPYKWLRWTAEIFVDVIRGIPLMILAAFIFWGIPNLIESVTGHQSPINDFVAGTIALSLNAAAYIAEIVRGGIQAVPVGQMEASRSLGISYGKTMRKIILPQATKLMLPNFVNQFVIALKDTTIVSAIGLVELFQTGKIIIARNYQSFKMYAILAVFYLVIITLLTRFAKKLEKKVN
;
A
#
# COMPACT_ATOMS: atom_id res chain seq x y z
N MET A 1 14.43 -46.79 -49.18
CA MET A 1 14.06 -47.04 -50.59
C MET A 1 12.64 -47.62 -50.64
N LYS A 2 11.78 -46.98 -51.45
CA LYS A 2 10.75 -47.58 -52.32
C LYS A 2 9.81 -48.65 -51.71
N LYS A 3 8.55 -48.32 -51.44
CA LYS A 3 7.38 -48.26 -52.38
C LYS A 3 6.72 -49.63 -52.62
N LYS A 4 5.44 -49.68 -52.21
CA LYS A 4 4.25 -50.09 -52.98
C LYS A 4 4.12 -51.54 -53.47
N LEU A 5 2.94 -52.12 -53.21
CA LEU A 5 1.91 -52.64 -54.15
C LEU A 5 0.99 -53.60 -53.35
N LEU A 6 -0.30 -53.84 -53.59
CA LEU A 6 -1.36 -53.32 -54.46
C LEU A 6 -2.66 -54.12 -54.13
N ALA A 7 -3.83 -53.61 -54.52
CA ALA A 7 -5.08 -54.32 -54.92
C ALA A 7 -6.27 -54.08 -53.96
N CYS A 8 -7.51 -53.81 -54.39
CA CYS A 8 -8.13 -53.92 -55.72
C CYS A 8 -9.41 -53.03 -55.87
N LEU A 9 -9.68 -52.67 -57.13
CA LEU A 9 -10.92 -52.23 -57.84
C LEU A 9 -12.27 -52.15 -57.08
N LEU A 10 -12.99 -51.01 -57.10
CA LEU A 10 -13.92 -50.44 -58.13
C LEU A 10 -15.36 -51.03 -58.10
N PHE A 11 -16.37 -50.25 -57.67
CA PHE A 11 -17.46 -49.68 -58.50
C PHE A 11 -18.71 -49.15 -57.72
N LEU A 12 -19.25 -48.03 -58.23
CA LEU A 12 -20.66 -47.54 -58.28
C LEU A 12 -21.33 -46.80 -57.10
N PHE A 13 -21.40 -45.45 -57.24
CA PHE A 13 -22.48 -44.43 -57.01
C PHE A 13 -23.45 -44.51 -55.80
N PRO A 14 -24.11 -43.39 -55.35
CA PRO A 14 -23.99 -41.98 -55.74
C PRO A 14 -23.68 -41.01 -54.57
N PHE A 15 -23.31 -39.78 -54.92
CA PHE A 15 -23.21 -38.63 -54.02
C PHE A 15 -24.54 -38.38 -53.30
N VAL A 16 -24.57 -38.52 -51.97
CA VAL A 16 -25.51 -37.83 -51.09
C VAL A 16 -24.68 -37.09 -50.06
N ALA A 17 -24.63 -35.77 -50.21
CA ALA A 17 -24.07 -34.89 -49.20
C ALA A 17 -24.99 -34.93 -47.97
N PHE A 18 -24.55 -35.62 -46.92
CA PHE A 18 -25.02 -35.32 -45.58
C PHE A 18 -24.18 -34.16 -45.06
N ALA A 19 -24.78 -32.97 -45.10
CA ALA A 19 -24.35 -31.85 -44.27
C ALA A 19 -24.55 -32.28 -42.81
N GLY A 20 -23.51 -32.82 -42.19
CA GLY A 20 -23.44 -32.95 -40.74
C GLY A 20 -23.44 -31.56 -40.13
N HIS A 21 -24.62 -31.08 -39.75
CA HIS A 21 -24.72 -30.02 -38.76
C HIS A 21 -24.18 -30.62 -37.47
N ALA A 22 -23.01 -30.19 -37.04
CA ALA A 22 -22.53 -30.45 -35.69
C ALA A 22 -23.56 -29.84 -34.74
N HIS A 23 -24.37 -30.69 -34.10
CA HIS A 23 -25.17 -30.28 -32.96
C HIS A 23 -24.21 -29.78 -31.86
N ALA A 24 -24.47 -28.61 -31.30
CA ALA A 24 -23.78 -28.16 -30.11
C ALA A 24 -24.03 -29.19 -28.99
N GLU A 25 -22.99 -29.54 -28.24
CA GLU A 25 -23.06 -30.50 -27.13
C GLU A 25 -23.87 -29.86 -25.99
N THR A 26 -25.00 -30.46 -25.61
CA THR A 26 -25.88 -29.96 -24.53
C THR A 26 -25.19 -30.05 -23.18
N ILE A 27 -25.17 -28.95 -22.42
CA ILE A 27 -24.50 -28.81 -21.12
C ILE A 27 -25.51 -29.00 -19.99
N LYS A 28 -25.28 -30.01 -19.15
CA LYS A 28 -26.11 -30.34 -17.99
C LYS A 28 -25.70 -29.53 -16.78
N VAL A 29 -26.53 -28.59 -16.35
CA VAL A 29 -26.28 -27.75 -15.17
C VAL A 29 -27.27 -28.05 -14.06
N VAL A 30 -26.76 -28.36 -12.87
CA VAL A 30 -27.55 -28.63 -11.68
C VAL A 30 -27.59 -27.43 -10.72
N PHE A 31 -28.75 -27.22 -10.11
CA PHE A 31 -29.07 -26.12 -9.21
C PHE A 31 -29.56 -26.64 -7.85
N ASP A 32 -29.74 -25.76 -6.86
CA ASP A 32 -30.51 -26.10 -5.67
C ASP A 32 -32.02 -26.25 -5.99
N THR A 33 -32.77 -26.90 -5.10
CA THR A 33 -34.20 -27.14 -5.27
C THR A 33 -35.01 -25.86 -5.03
N ALA A 34 -34.62 -25.05 -4.04
CA ALA A 34 -35.33 -23.85 -3.62
C ALA A 34 -34.46 -22.94 -2.74
N TYR A 35 -33.79 -21.96 -3.36
CA TYR A 35 -32.98 -20.93 -2.72
C TYR A 35 -33.29 -19.55 -3.32
N ALA A 36 -34.42 -18.95 -2.95
CA ALA A 36 -34.77 -17.61 -3.41
C ALA A 36 -33.85 -16.53 -2.78
N PRO A 37 -33.39 -15.50 -3.53
CA PRO A 37 -33.75 -15.17 -4.92
C PRO A 37 -32.89 -15.84 -6.02
N PHE A 38 -32.01 -16.80 -5.70
CA PHE A 38 -31.05 -17.37 -6.65
C PHE A 38 -31.66 -18.43 -7.58
N GLU A 39 -32.37 -19.41 -7.02
CA GLU A 39 -33.05 -20.45 -7.81
C GLU A 39 -34.30 -20.95 -7.09
N PHE A 40 -35.48 -20.68 -7.63
CA PHE A 40 -36.74 -21.12 -7.03
C PHE A 40 -37.86 -21.17 -8.07
N LYS A 41 -38.92 -21.92 -7.78
CA LYS A 41 -40.12 -21.90 -8.62
C LYS A 41 -40.96 -20.67 -8.30
N ASP A 42 -41.23 -19.87 -9.32
CA ASP A 42 -42.18 -18.76 -9.24
C ASP A 42 -43.64 -19.30 -9.31
N SER A 43 -44.62 -18.41 -9.18
CA SER A 43 -46.06 -18.72 -9.22
C SER A 43 -46.50 -19.51 -10.46
N ASP A 44 -45.78 -19.39 -11.57
CA ASP A 44 -46.00 -20.13 -12.83
C ASP A 44 -45.36 -21.53 -12.86
N GLN A 45 -44.79 -22.00 -11.74
CA GLN A 45 -44.06 -23.26 -11.59
C GLN A 45 -42.77 -23.37 -12.41
N THR A 46 -42.31 -22.25 -12.98
CA THR A 46 -41.04 -22.18 -13.71
C THR A 46 -39.91 -21.78 -12.77
N TYR A 47 -38.75 -22.40 -12.92
CA TYR A 47 -37.56 -22.00 -12.18
C TYR A 47 -37.06 -20.64 -12.67
N LYS A 48 -36.88 -19.72 -11.72
CA LYS A 48 -36.35 -18.38 -11.92
C LYS A 48 -35.40 -18.03 -10.78
N GLY A 49 -34.66 -16.94 -10.97
CA GLY A 49 -33.79 -16.37 -9.95
C GLY A 49 -32.46 -15.90 -10.52
N ILE A 50 -31.63 -15.33 -9.66
CA ILE A 50 -30.33 -14.76 -10.01
C ILE A 50 -29.43 -15.81 -10.69
N ASP A 51 -29.33 -17.02 -10.13
CA ASP A 51 -28.48 -18.07 -10.68
C ASP A 51 -29.00 -18.56 -12.04
N VAL A 52 -30.31 -18.72 -12.16
CA VAL A 52 -30.97 -19.18 -13.38
C VAL A 52 -30.76 -18.17 -14.52
N GLU A 53 -30.96 -16.88 -14.24
CA GLU A 53 -30.84 -15.80 -15.23
C GLU A 53 -29.40 -15.47 -15.60
N ILE A 54 -28.46 -15.57 -14.66
CA ILE A 54 -27.04 -15.43 -14.99
C ILE A 54 -26.64 -16.57 -15.93
N LEU A 55 -27.01 -17.81 -15.62
CA LEU A 55 -26.66 -18.94 -16.49
C LEU A 55 -27.32 -18.84 -17.86
N ASP A 56 -28.58 -18.40 -17.96
CA ASP A 56 -29.24 -18.17 -19.25
C ASP A 56 -28.49 -17.15 -20.09
N LYS A 57 -28.06 -16.05 -19.47
CA LYS A 57 -27.31 -15.02 -20.18
C LYS A 57 -25.93 -15.52 -20.59
N VAL A 58 -25.27 -16.29 -19.74
CA VAL A 58 -23.99 -16.95 -20.08
C VAL A 58 -24.15 -17.90 -21.26
N ALA A 59 -25.24 -18.66 -21.29
CA ALA A 59 -25.53 -19.57 -22.40
C ALA A 59 -25.84 -18.83 -23.70
N GLU A 60 -26.62 -17.74 -23.64
CA GLU A 60 -26.86 -16.87 -24.80
C GLU A 60 -25.55 -16.32 -25.38
N ILE A 61 -24.63 -15.87 -24.51
CA ILE A 61 -23.33 -15.31 -24.92
C ILE A 61 -22.44 -16.38 -25.57
N ASN A 62 -22.43 -17.59 -25.00
CA ASN A 62 -21.53 -18.66 -25.44
C ASN A 62 -22.15 -19.59 -26.50
N GLY A 63 -23.43 -19.42 -26.83
CA GLY A 63 -24.17 -20.35 -27.68
C GLY A 63 -24.32 -21.74 -27.04
N TRP A 64 -24.42 -21.80 -25.71
CA TRP A 64 -24.63 -23.05 -24.99
C TRP A 64 -26.07 -23.52 -25.13
N ASP A 65 -26.24 -24.82 -25.38
CA ASP A 65 -27.50 -25.51 -25.20
C ASP A 65 -27.53 -26.07 -23.76
N LEU A 66 -28.51 -25.69 -22.95
CA LEU A 66 -28.54 -26.01 -21.52
C LEU A 66 -29.61 -27.06 -21.19
N ASP A 67 -29.23 -28.08 -20.43
CA ASP A 67 -30.14 -28.98 -19.72
C ASP A 67 -30.07 -28.68 -18.21
N LYS A 68 -31.06 -27.95 -17.69
CA LYS A 68 -31.10 -27.51 -16.30
C LYS A 68 -31.92 -28.46 -15.43
N SER A 69 -31.36 -28.89 -14.30
CA SER A 69 -32.09 -29.65 -13.29
C SER A 69 -31.87 -29.11 -11.87
N PHE A 70 -32.85 -29.31 -10.99
CA PHE A 70 -32.91 -28.68 -9.66
C PHE A 70 -33.05 -29.75 -8.56
N PRO A 71 -32.05 -30.63 -8.38
CA PRO A 71 -32.16 -31.77 -7.46
C PRO A 71 -31.91 -31.41 -5.98
N GLY A 72 -31.41 -30.21 -5.70
CA GLY A 72 -31.01 -29.79 -4.36
C GLY A 72 -29.49 -29.70 -4.21
N PHE A 73 -28.99 -28.78 -3.39
CA PHE A 73 -27.56 -28.45 -3.31
C PHE A 73 -26.65 -29.68 -3.14
N ASP A 74 -26.96 -30.57 -2.20
CA ASP A 74 -26.15 -31.77 -1.95
C ASP A 74 -26.22 -32.78 -3.11
N ALA A 75 -27.40 -32.94 -3.71
CA ALA A 75 -27.58 -33.80 -4.88
C ALA A 75 -26.89 -33.22 -6.12
N ALA A 76 -26.89 -31.89 -6.27
CA ALA A 76 -26.21 -31.17 -7.32
C ALA A 76 -24.68 -31.30 -7.20
N VAL A 77 -24.13 -31.14 -5.99
CA VAL A 77 -22.70 -31.38 -5.70
C VAL A 77 -22.30 -32.82 -6.07
N ASN A 78 -23.09 -33.80 -5.63
CA ASN A 78 -22.83 -35.21 -5.92
C ASN A 78 -22.96 -35.52 -7.41
N ALA A 79 -23.94 -34.95 -8.11
CA ALA A 79 -24.14 -35.15 -9.55
C ALA A 79 -22.93 -34.68 -10.36
N VAL A 80 -22.37 -33.51 -10.07
CA VAL A 80 -21.18 -33.01 -10.76
C VAL A 80 -19.94 -33.84 -10.41
N GLN A 81 -19.75 -34.22 -9.14
CA GLN A 81 -18.62 -35.06 -8.73
C GLN A 81 -18.68 -36.46 -9.35
N ALA A 82 -19.87 -37.04 -9.50
CA ALA A 82 -20.11 -38.33 -10.14
C ALA A 82 -20.04 -38.26 -11.68
N GLY A 83 -19.97 -37.07 -12.28
CA GLY A 83 -20.03 -36.88 -13.74
C GLY A 83 -21.43 -37.12 -14.32
N GLN A 84 -22.47 -37.04 -13.49
CA GLN A 84 -23.88 -37.11 -13.90
C GLN A 84 -24.41 -35.74 -14.37
N ALA A 85 -23.76 -34.66 -13.95
CA ALA A 85 -23.95 -33.30 -14.44
C ALA A 85 -22.60 -32.67 -14.78
N ASP A 86 -22.62 -31.69 -15.69
CA ASP A 86 -21.41 -31.08 -16.23
C ASP A 86 -20.96 -29.90 -15.36
N ALA A 87 -21.91 -29.19 -14.76
CA ALA A 87 -21.67 -28.04 -13.91
C ALA A 87 -22.74 -27.81 -12.83
N ILE A 88 -22.42 -26.98 -11.85
CA ILE A 88 -23.30 -26.56 -10.75
C ILE A 88 -23.37 -25.04 -10.64
N MET A 89 -24.59 -24.51 -10.52
CA MET A 89 -24.88 -23.11 -10.23
C MET A 89 -25.97 -23.08 -9.16
N ALA A 90 -25.57 -23.02 -7.89
CA ALA A 90 -26.49 -23.24 -6.77
C ALA A 90 -26.08 -22.43 -5.53
N GLY A 91 -25.84 -21.12 -5.70
CA GLY A 91 -25.34 -20.25 -4.63
C GLY A 91 -24.03 -20.76 -4.01
N MET A 92 -23.18 -21.45 -4.78
CA MET A 92 -22.05 -22.19 -4.22
C MET A 92 -20.94 -21.23 -3.80
N THR A 93 -20.81 -20.98 -2.50
CA THR A 93 -19.67 -20.24 -1.93
C THR A 93 -18.34 -20.85 -2.39
N LYS A 94 -17.47 -20.03 -2.98
CA LYS A 94 -16.10 -20.38 -3.35
C LYS A 94 -15.26 -20.49 -2.08
N THR A 95 -14.78 -21.69 -1.77
CA THR A 95 -13.91 -21.95 -0.62
C THR A 95 -12.73 -22.80 -1.04
N THR A 96 -11.63 -22.70 -0.31
CA THR A 96 -10.42 -23.50 -0.53
C THR A 96 -10.70 -25.01 -0.46
N GLU A 97 -11.69 -25.44 0.33
CA GLU A 97 -12.14 -26.82 0.42
C GLU A 97 -12.89 -27.27 -0.84
N ARG A 98 -13.79 -26.43 -1.36
CA ARG A 98 -14.55 -26.74 -2.58
C ARG A 98 -13.66 -26.70 -3.82
N GLU A 99 -12.65 -25.84 -3.85
CA GLU A 99 -11.65 -25.79 -4.93
C GLU A 99 -10.75 -27.05 -4.97
N LYS A 100 -10.80 -27.94 -3.97
CA LYS A 100 -10.14 -29.26 -4.05
C LYS A 100 -10.91 -30.24 -4.94
N VAL A 101 -12.22 -30.06 -5.09
CA VAL A 101 -13.12 -31.00 -5.78
C VAL A 101 -13.82 -30.37 -6.99
N PHE A 102 -13.92 -29.03 -7.04
CA PHE A 102 -14.44 -28.26 -8.16
C PHE A 102 -13.38 -27.34 -8.75
N THR A 103 -13.42 -27.15 -10.07
CA THR A 103 -12.87 -25.98 -10.73
C THR A 103 -13.98 -24.94 -10.76
N MET A 104 -13.76 -23.78 -10.14
CA MET A 104 -14.80 -22.77 -9.89
C MET A 104 -14.53 -21.48 -10.66
N SER A 105 -15.58 -20.81 -11.10
CA SER A 105 -15.54 -19.52 -11.78
C SER A 105 -15.04 -18.39 -10.88
N ASP A 106 -14.89 -17.22 -11.45
CA ASP A 106 -14.87 -15.97 -10.69
C ASP A 106 -16.22 -15.80 -9.98
N THR A 107 -16.23 -15.07 -8.87
CA THR A 107 -17.48 -14.88 -8.12
C THR A 107 -18.44 -14.03 -8.96
N TYR A 108 -19.65 -14.54 -9.16
CA TYR A 108 -20.73 -13.80 -9.82
C TYR A 108 -21.55 -12.99 -8.82
N TYR A 109 -21.44 -13.30 -7.52
CA TYR A 109 -22.08 -12.58 -6.44
C TYR A 109 -21.25 -12.67 -5.15
N ASP A 110 -20.86 -11.54 -4.56
CA ASP A 110 -20.20 -11.53 -3.25
C ASP A 110 -21.26 -11.47 -2.14
N THR A 111 -21.29 -12.48 -1.26
CA THR A 111 -22.33 -12.62 -0.24
C THR A 111 -21.91 -12.07 1.12
N LYS A 112 -22.87 -11.40 1.76
CA LYS A 112 -22.82 -10.98 3.15
C LYS A 112 -23.97 -11.64 3.90
N VAL A 113 -23.76 -12.05 5.16
CA VAL A 113 -24.85 -12.40 6.07
C VAL A 113 -25.26 -11.18 6.88
N VAL A 114 -26.56 -10.95 7.01
CA VAL A 114 -27.12 -9.78 7.71
C VAL A 114 -28.05 -10.23 8.82
N ILE A 115 -28.15 -9.43 9.87
CA ILE A 115 -29.24 -9.53 10.85
C ILE A 115 -30.45 -8.77 10.30
N ALA A 116 -31.59 -9.47 10.27
CA ALA A 116 -32.89 -8.88 9.99
C ALA A 116 -33.79 -8.96 11.23
N THR A 117 -34.56 -7.90 11.46
CA THR A 117 -35.60 -7.82 12.49
C THR A 117 -36.93 -7.47 11.86
N THR A 118 -38.02 -7.51 12.62
CA THR A 118 -39.26 -6.83 12.20
C THR A 118 -39.00 -5.33 11.99
N LYS A 119 -39.86 -4.62 11.25
CA LYS A 119 -39.67 -3.16 11.09
C LYS A 119 -39.87 -2.39 12.40
N ALA A 120 -40.62 -2.96 13.34
CA ALA A 120 -40.86 -2.39 14.66
C ALA A 120 -39.62 -2.48 15.56
N ASP A 121 -38.85 -3.56 15.43
CA ASP A 121 -37.64 -3.80 16.21
C ASP A 121 -36.39 -3.25 15.50
N LYS A 122 -35.46 -2.68 16.28
CA LYS A 122 -34.21 -2.11 15.74
C LYS A 122 -32.99 -2.66 16.44
N ILE A 123 -32.40 -3.66 15.81
CA ILE A 123 -31.08 -4.19 16.19
C ILE A 123 -30.05 -3.63 15.21
N THR A 124 -29.22 -2.75 15.73
CA THR A 124 -28.22 -1.97 14.95
C THR A 124 -26.79 -2.42 15.21
N LYS A 125 -26.58 -3.34 16.15
CA LYS A 125 -25.27 -3.90 16.51
C LYS A 125 -25.40 -5.23 17.26
N TYR A 126 -24.43 -6.12 17.09
CA TYR A 126 -24.44 -7.46 17.70
C TYR A 126 -24.56 -7.47 19.24
N SER A 127 -24.09 -6.44 19.94
CA SER A 127 -24.22 -6.37 21.42
C SER A 127 -25.66 -6.23 21.91
N GLN A 128 -26.58 -5.78 21.04
CA GLN A 128 -28.01 -5.72 21.35
C GLN A 128 -28.68 -7.10 21.31
N LEU A 129 -27.98 -8.14 20.84
CA LEU A 129 -28.45 -9.52 20.85
C LEU A 129 -28.28 -10.20 22.22
N LYS A 130 -27.65 -9.54 23.20
CA LYS A 130 -27.46 -10.14 24.52
C LYS A 130 -28.80 -10.50 25.17
N GLY A 131 -28.98 -11.78 25.49
CA GLY A 131 -30.23 -12.33 26.04
C GLY A 131 -31.35 -12.56 25.01
N LYS A 132 -31.10 -12.30 23.72
CA LYS A 132 -32.05 -12.51 22.63
C LYS A 132 -31.85 -13.86 21.94
N THR A 133 -32.88 -14.32 21.22
CA THR A 133 -32.83 -15.52 20.38
C THR A 133 -32.71 -15.14 18.91
N VAL A 134 -31.67 -15.65 18.23
CA VAL A 134 -31.46 -15.45 16.80
C VAL A 134 -31.86 -16.71 16.03
N GLY A 135 -32.79 -16.55 15.09
CA GLY A 135 -33.19 -17.58 14.15
C GLY A 135 -32.23 -17.71 12.97
N VAL A 136 -31.95 -18.94 12.55
CA VAL A 136 -31.08 -19.19 11.40
C VAL A 136 -31.43 -20.50 10.71
N LYS A 137 -31.25 -20.60 9.40
CA LYS A 137 -31.42 -21.87 8.68
C LYS A 137 -30.28 -22.85 9.02
N ASN A 138 -30.62 -24.12 9.18
CA ASN A 138 -29.66 -25.18 9.49
C ASN A 138 -28.62 -25.36 8.36
N GLY A 139 -27.36 -25.63 8.70
CA GLY A 139 -26.26 -25.87 7.77
C GLY A 139 -25.67 -24.63 7.08
N THR A 140 -26.18 -23.43 7.34
CA THR A 140 -25.82 -22.21 6.59
C THR A 140 -24.53 -21.53 7.07
N ALA A 141 -23.97 -20.65 6.23
CA ALA A 141 -22.87 -19.76 6.62
C ALA A 141 -23.29 -18.81 7.77
N ALA A 142 -24.54 -18.36 7.77
CA ALA A 142 -25.14 -17.60 8.86
C ALA A 142 -25.12 -18.39 10.18
N GLN A 143 -25.45 -19.69 10.17
CA GLN A 143 -25.40 -20.51 11.38
C GLN A 143 -23.98 -20.62 11.92
N ARG A 144 -23.00 -20.90 11.06
CA ARG A 144 -21.58 -20.97 11.47
C ARG A 144 -21.09 -19.65 12.07
N PHE A 145 -21.52 -18.52 11.51
CA PHE A 145 -21.21 -17.21 12.07
C PHE A 145 -21.81 -17.05 13.48
N LEU A 146 -23.08 -17.41 13.66
CA LEU A 146 -23.75 -17.32 14.95
C LEU A 146 -23.12 -18.25 15.99
N ASP A 147 -22.85 -19.51 15.64
CA ASP A 147 -22.23 -20.49 16.54
C ASP A 147 -20.85 -20.00 17.04
N LYS A 148 -20.04 -19.45 16.14
CA LYS A 148 -18.70 -18.90 16.48
C LYS A 148 -18.76 -17.70 17.41
N ASN A 149 -19.84 -16.91 17.35
CA ASN A 149 -19.93 -15.62 18.03
C ASN A 149 -20.93 -15.61 19.20
N LYS A 150 -21.57 -16.74 19.50
CA LYS A 150 -22.59 -16.89 20.52
C LYS A 150 -22.13 -16.44 21.91
N ASP A 151 -20.97 -16.92 22.36
CA ASP A 151 -20.42 -16.59 23.68
C ASP A 151 -19.97 -15.13 23.79
N LYS A 152 -19.53 -14.55 22.66
CA LYS A 152 -19.07 -13.17 22.59
C LYS A 152 -20.21 -12.16 22.77
N TYR A 153 -21.39 -12.46 22.24
CA TYR A 153 -22.52 -11.53 22.23
C TYR A 153 -23.70 -11.96 23.11
N GLY A 154 -23.68 -13.18 23.65
CA GLY A 154 -24.59 -13.65 24.69
C GLY A 154 -26.03 -13.89 24.21
N TYR A 155 -26.24 -14.35 22.98
CA TYR A 155 -27.55 -14.75 22.43
C TYR A 155 -27.78 -16.27 22.44
N SER A 156 -29.03 -16.69 22.32
CA SER A 156 -29.45 -18.06 21.97
C SER A 156 -29.64 -18.20 20.46
N ILE A 157 -29.51 -19.43 19.94
CA ILE A 157 -29.70 -19.75 18.52
C ILE A 157 -30.85 -20.73 18.40
N THR A 158 -31.78 -20.46 17.48
CA THR A 158 -32.82 -21.41 17.04
C THR A 158 -32.62 -21.72 15.58
N THR A 159 -32.49 -22.99 15.23
CA THR A 159 -32.32 -23.44 13.85
C THR A 159 -33.65 -23.79 13.19
N PHE A 160 -33.75 -23.53 11.89
CA PHE A 160 -34.94 -23.83 11.08
C PHE A 160 -34.56 -24.61 9.82
N ASP A 161 -35.45 -25.49 9.37
CA ASP A 161 -35.24 -26.25 8.13
C ASP A 161 -35.50 -25.41 6.87
N THR A 162 -36.37 -24.40 6.96
CA THR A 162 -36.70 -23.51 5.83
C THR A 162 -36.73 -22.03 6.24
N GLY A 163 -36.51 -21.15 5.26
CA GLY A 163 -36.60 -19.70 5.46
C GLY A 163 -37.99 -19.26 5.92
N ASP A 164 -39.05 -19.85 5.37
CA ASP A 164 -40.43 -19.55 5.76
C ASP A 164 -40.70 -19.85 7.24
N LEU A 165 -40.20 -20.97 7.76
CA LEU A 165 -40.31 -21.30 9.19
C LEU A 165 -39.54 -20.28 10.05
N MET A 166 -38.36 -19.86 9.60
CA MET A 166 -37.54 -18.86 10.28
C MET A 166 -38.21 -17.48 10.31
N TYR A 167 -38.73 -17.00 9.17
CA TYR A 167 -39.41 -15.70 9.08
C TYR A 167 -40.76 -15.70 9.81
N ASN A 168 -41.51 -16.81 9.75
CA ASN A 168 -42.75 -16.96 10.53
C ASN A 168 -42.46 -16.96 12.03
N SER A 169 -41.35 -17.56 12.47
CA SER A 169 -40.91 -17.54 13.86
C SER A 169 -40.52 -16.14 14.33
N LEU A 170 -39.85 -15.36 13.46
CA LEU A 170 -39.56 -13.94 13.73
C LEU A 170 -40.85 -13.12 13.82
N SER A 171 -41.76 -13.30 12.86
CA SER A 171 -43.04 -12.60 12.83
C SER A 171 -43.94 -12.96 14.02
N ALA A 172 -43.83 -14.18 14.55
CA ALA A 172 -44.55 -14.63 15.74
C ALA A 172 -43.89 -14.21 17.06
N GLY A 173 -42.71 -13.57 17.01
CA GLY A 173 -41.94 -13.18 18.19
C GLY A 173 -41.29 -14.35 18.93
N ALA A 174 -41.21 -15.53 18.30
CA ALA A 174 -40.53 -16.70 18.87
C ALA A 174 -39.00 -16.63 18.72
N VAL A 175 -38.50 -15.82 17.78
CA VAL A 175 -37.12 -15.35 17.73
C VAL A 175 -37.10 -13.82 17.63
N ASP A 176 -36.08 -13.17 18.19
CA ASP A 176 -35.95 -11.71 18.22
C ASP A 176 -35.33 -11.13 16.94
N ALA A 177 -34.58 -11.95 16.21
CA ALA A 177 -33.85 -11.59 15.01
C ALA A 177 -33.62 -12.83 14.15
N VAL A 178 -33.36 -12.65 12.86
CA VAL A 178 -32.92 -13.74 11.98
C VAL A 178 -31.63 -13.37 11.27
N MET A 179 -30.80 -14.36 10.96
CA MET A 179 -29.61 -14.17 10.13
C MET A 179 -29.71 -14.98 8.84
N ASP A 180 -29.50 -14.31 7.70
CA ASP A 180 -29.49 -14.95 6.38
C ASP A 180 -28.59 -14.15 5.42
N ASP A 181 -28.38 -14.66 4.22
CA ASP A 181 -27.70 -13.91 3.16
C ASP A 181 -28.47 -12.61 2.84
N GLN A 182 -27.75 -11.50 2.74
CA GLN A 182 -28.27 -10.18 2.38
C GLN A 182 -29.26 -10.17 1.19
N PRO A 183 -28.96 -10.83 0.05
CA PRO A 183 -29.90 -10.91 -1.08
C PRO A 183 -31.22 -11.63 -0.73
N VAL A 184 -31.18 -12.62 0.18
CA VAL A 184 -32.37 -13.36 0.62
C VAL A 184 -33.27 -12.43 1.44
N ILE A 185 -32.69 -11.67 2.37
CA ILE A 185 -33.44 -10.68 3.16
C ILE A 185 -33.94 -9.53 2.26
N GLN A 186 -33.13 -9.04 1.34
CA GLN A 186 -33.53 -7.99 0.39
C GLN A 186 -34.70 -8.44 -0.49
N TYR A 187 -34.66 -9.67 -1.01
CA TYR A 187 -35.76 -10.26 -1.76
C TYR A 187 -37.02 -10.41 -0.90
N ALA A 188 -36.89 -10.87 0.35
CA ALA A 188 -38.02 -10.97 1.27
C ALA A 188 -38.66 -9.59 1.56
N ILE A 189 -37.85 -8.55 1.76
CA ILE A 189 -38.31 -7.15 1.88
C ILE A 189 -39.02 -6.72 0.60
N GLN A 190 -38.47 -6.99 -0.57
CA GLN A 190 -39.07 -6.67 -1.87
C GLN A 190 -40.40 -7.38 -2.08
N LYS A 191 -40.56 -8.61 -1.56
CA LYS A 191 -41.82 -9.36 -1.56
C LYS A 191 -42.81 -8.93 -0.48
N GLY A 192 -42.50 -7.87 0.27
CA GLY A 192 -43.40 -7.25 1.23
C GLY A 192 -43.38 -7.88 2.62
N GLN A 193 -42.40 -8.73 2.94
CA GLN A 193 -42.23 -9.21 4.31
C GLN A 193 -41.88 -8.06 5.25
N ASP A 194 -42.34 -8.15 6.50
CA ASP A 194 -42.07 -7.15 7.54
C ASP A 194 -40.66 -7.32 8.10
N LEU A 195 -39.65 -7.03 7.29
CA LEU A 195 -38.24 -7.16 7.64
C LEU A 195 -37.52 -5.83 7.49
N ALA A 196 -36.50 -5.62 8.31
CA ALA A 196 -35.56 -4.51 8.22
C ALA A 196 -34.13 -4.99 8.48
N ILE A 197 -33.20 -4.56 7.63
CA ILE A 197 -31.75 -4.67 7.86
C ILE A 197 -31.31 -3.34 8.48
N ASN A 198 -30.84 -3.40 9.73
CA ASN A 198 -30.52 -2.21 10.52
C ASN A 198 -29.02 -2.14 10.89
N MET A 199 -28.20 -3.05 10.33
CA MET A 199 -26.77 -3.11 10.54
C MET A 199 -26.05 -3.71 9.33
N ASP A 200 -24.77 -3.41 9.20
CA ASP A 200 -23.95 -3.95 8.11
C ASP A 200 -23.86 -5.47 8.15
N GLY A 201 -23.85 -6.05 6.94
CA GLY A 201 -23.63 -7.47 6.76
C GLY A 201 -22.15 -7.87 6.85
N GLU A 202 -21.91 -9.09 7.29
CA GLU A 202 -20.58 -9.69 7.41
C GLU A 202 -20.26 -10.47 6.13
N ALA A 203 -19.12 -10.20 5.51
CA ALA A 203 -18.70 -10.92 4.32
C ALA A 203 -18.45 -12.40 4.65
N VAL A 204 -19.11 -13.31 3.93
CA VAL A 204 -19.00 -14.76 4.13
C VAL A 204 -18.52 -15.52 2.88
N GLY A 205 -18.07 -14.79 1.84
CA GLY A 205 -17.49 -15.33 0.62
C GLY A 205 -18.21 -14.82 -0.63
N GLY A 206 -18.07 -15.54 -1.75
CA GLY A 206 -18.80 -15.23 -2.97
C GLY A 206 -19.22 -16.50 -3.72
N PHE A 207 -20.34 -16.42 -4.43
CA PHE A 207 -20.91 -17.53 -5.18
C PHE A 207 -20.25 -17.66 -6.54
N ALA A 208 -19.96 -18.90 -6.94
CA ALA A 208 -19.30 -19.23 -8.18
C ALA A 208 -19.92 -20.46 -8.84
N PHE A 209 -19.87 -20.47 -10.17
CA PHE A 209 -20.21 -21.59 -11.02
C PHE A 209 -19.11 -22.64 -10.94
N GLY A 210 -19.46 -23.90 -10.78
CA GLY A 210 -18.50 -24.98 -10.53
C GLY A 210 -18.60 -26.10 -11.56
N VAL A 211 -17.47 -26.70 -11.93
CA VAL A 211 -17.40 -27.97 -12.65
C VAL A 211 -16.48 -28.93 -11.92
N LYS A 212 -16.54 -30.23 -12.21
CA LYS A 212 -15.66 -31.22 -11.60
C LYS A 212 -14.19 -30.90 -11.90
N LYS A 213 -13.36 -30.83 -10.85
CA LYS A 213 -11.93 -30.58 -10.99
C LYS A 213 -11.25 -31.70 -11.77
N GLY A 214 -10.47 -31.34 -12.79
CA GLY A 214 -9.83 -32.29 -13.70
C GLY A 214 -10.80 -33.06 -14.60
N GLY A 215 -12.06 -32.62 -14.73
CA GLY A 215 -13.06 -33.20 -15.62
C GLY A 215 -13.02 -32.61 -17.04
N ASN A 216 -13.84 -33.17 -17.94
CA ASN A 216 -13.89 -32.75 -19.35
C ASN A 216 -14.51 -31.35 -19.57
N HIS A 217 -15.15 -30.78 -18.54
CA HIS A 217 -15.92 -29.54 -18.63
C HIS A 217 -15.20 -28.31 -18.07
N GLU A 218 -13.91 -28.37 -17.76
CA GLU A 218 -13.14 -27.20 -17.28
C GLU A 218 -13.14 -26.02 -18.26
N LYS A 219 -13.34 -26.30 -19.55
CA LYS A 219 -13.54 -25.26 -20.57
C LYS A 219 -14.75 -24.36 -20.26
N LEU A 220 -15.80 -24.91 -19.65
CA LEU A 220 -16.99 -24.16 -19.27
C LEU A 220 -16.68 -23.06 -18.25
N ILE A 221 -15.67 -23.24 -17.39
CA ILE A 221 -15.26 -22.20 -16.43
C ILE A 221 -14.66 -21.00 -17.16
N THR A 222 -13.86 -21.26 -18.19
CA THR A 222 -13.24 -20.19 -18.98
C THR A 222 -14.29 -19.43 -19.78
N GLU A 223 -15.23 -20.15 -20.38
CA GLU A 223 -16.37 -19.59 -21.12
C GLU A 223 -17.35 -18.85 -20.21
N PHE A 224 -17.64 -19.39 -19.02
CA PHE A 224 -18.44 -18.73 -17.99
C PHE A 224 -17.76 -17.44 -17.52
N ASN A 225 -16.47 -17.46 -17.21
CA ASN A 225 -15.74 -16.26 -16.79
C ASN A 225 -15.71 -15.19 -17.88
N LYS A 226 -15.59 -15.59 -19.15
CA LYS A 226 -15.65 -14.66 -20.28
C LYS A 226 -17.02 -14.00 -20.39
N ALA A 227 -18.09 -14.78 -20.32
CA ALA A 227 -19.46 -14.27 -20.35
C ALA A 227 -19.78 -13.43 -19.10
N LEU A 228 -19.36 -13.86 -17.91
CA LEU A 228 -19.50 -13.11 -16.67
C LEU A 228 -18.76 -11.77 -16.74
N ALA A 229 -17.55 -11.74 -17.29
CA ALA A 229 -16.80 -10.50 -17.50
C ALA A 229 -17.52 -9.56 -18.47
N GLN A 230 -18.13 -10.09 -19.54
CA GLN A 230 -18.96 -9.31 -20.45
C GLN A 230 -20.20 -8.76 -19.74
N MET A 231 -20.91 -9.59 -18.97
CA MET A 231 -22.10 -9.18 -18.21
C MET A 231 -21.79 -8.17 -17.12
N LYS A 232 -20.59 -8.22 -16.52
CA LYS A 232 -20.08 -7.19 -15.59
C LYS A 232 -19.80 -5.88 -16.33
N ALA A 233 -19.20 -5.95 -17.53
CA ALA A 233 -18.83 -4.78 -18.31
C ALA A 233 -20.04 -4.04 -18.91
N ASP A 234 -21.07 -4.77 -19.37
CA ASP A 234 -22.26 -4.19 -20.01
C ASP A 234 -23.40 -3.88 -19.02
N GLY A 235 -23.18 -4.14 -17.72
CA GLY A 235 -24.15 -3.93 -16.65
C GLY A 235 -25.32 -4.92 -16.65
N THR A 236 -25.26 -5.99 -17.45
CA THR A 236 -26.29 -7.04 -17.47
C THR A 236 -26.34 -7.81 -16.16
N LEU A 237 -25.18 -8.09 -15.55
CA LEU A 237 -25.13 -8.75 -14.24
C LEU A 237 -25.84 -7.91 -13.17
N ASP A 238 -25.55 -6.61 -13.12
CA ASP A 238 -26.19 -5.69 -12.19
C ASP A 238 -27.70 -5.60 -12.41
N LYS A 239 -28.16 -5.61 -13.66
CA LYS A 239 -29.60 -5.62 -13.99
C LYS A 239 -30.28 -6.88 -13.48
N ILE A 240 -29.66 -8.06 -13.66
CA ILE A 240 -30.18 -9.33 -13.18
C ILE A 240 -30.27 -9.32 -11.65
N ILE A 241 -29.22 -8.88 -10.96
CA ILE A 241 -29.21 -8.81 -9.49
C ILE A 241 -30.27 -7.82 -8.99
N LYS A 242 -30.30 -6.60 -9.54
CA LYS A 242 -31.26 -5.54 -9.15
C LYS A 242 -32.72 -5.95 -9.34
N LYS A 243 -33.02 -6.73 -10.38
CA LYS A 243 -34.37 -7.27 -10.62
C LYS A 243 -34.89 -8.05 -9.42
N TRP A 244 -34.00 -8.80 -8.75
CA TRP A 244 -34.33 -9.73 -7.68
C TRP A 244 -34.07 -9.21 -6.26
N THR A 245 -33.36 -8.09 -6.10
CA THR A 245 -33.07 -7.52 -4.77
C THR A 245 -33.63 -6.10 -4.56
N GLY A 246 -34.12 -5.44 -5.63
CA GLY A 246 -34.64 -4.08 -5.62
C GLY A 246 -33.56 -2.99 -5.66
N GLU A 247 -33.97 -1.73 -5.89
CA GLU A 247 -33.09 -0.57 -5.68
C GLU A 247 -33.00 -0.28 -4.17
N SER A 248 -32.01 -0.84 -3.49
CA SER A 248 -31.66 -0.39 -2.13
C SER A 248 -30.15 -0.29 -1.96
N GLN A 249 -29.74 0.98 -1.83
CA GLN A 249 -28.43 1.52 -1.46
C GLN A 249 -27.22 0.71 -1.92
N SER A 250 -26.90 0.88 -3.20
CA SER A 250 -25.51 0.90 -3.64
C SER A 250 -24.71 1.73 -2.64
N SER A 251 -23.67 1.13 -2.05
CA SER A 251 -22.65 1.82 -1.27
C SER A 251 -22.34 3.15 -1.94
N SER A 252 -22.59 4.24 -1.22
CA SER A 252 -22.32 5.57 -1.74
C SER A 252 -20.89 5.60 -2.27
N ASN A 253 -20.70 6.13 -3.48
CA ASN A 253 -19.41 6.61 -3.99
C ASN A 253 -18.97 7.84 -3.18
N SER A 254 -19.01 7.76 -1.85
CA SER A 254 -18.45 8.77 -0.98
C SER A 254 -17.01 8.38 -0.69
N ALA A 255 -16.07 9.25 -1.03
CA ALA A 255 -14.68 9.17 -0.57
C ALA A 255 -14.55 9.21 0.98
N VAL A 256 -15.68 9.31 1.69
CA VAL A 256 -15.82 9.37 3.13
C VAL A 256 -16.37 8.02 3.62
N PRO A 257 -15.54 7.17 4.24
CA PRO A 257 -16.01 5.95 4.91
C PRO A 257 -17.01 6.29 6.01
N GLU A 258 -17.92 5.38 6.36
CA GLU A 258 -18.73 5.53 7.57
C GLU A 258 -17.87 5.31 8.83
N THR A 259 -18.23 5.94 9.95
CA THR A 259 -17.61 5.69 11.27
C THR A 259 -18.56 4.93 12.17
N THR A 260 -18.09 3.85 12.79
CA THR A 260 -18.89 3.04 13.74
C THR A 260 -18.81 3.58 15.17
N THR A 261 -17.83 4.45 15.44
CA THR A 261 -17.60 5.09 16.73
C THR A 261 -18.63 6.20 16.99
N PRO A 262 -19.39 6.18 18.10
CA PRO A 262 -20.33 7.24 18.42
C PRO A 262 -19.63 8.57 18.74
N ALA A 263 -20.09 9.66 18.12
CA ALA A 263 -19.60 11.00 18.41
C ALA A 263 -20.01 11.49 19.82
N GLY A 264 -19.19 12.38 20.40
CA GLY A 264 -19.32 12.95 21.74
C GLY A 264 -18.34 12.35 22.76
N GLN A 265 -17.57 11.34 22.37
CA GLN A 265 -16.63 10.65 23.25
C GLN A 265 -15.27 11.35 23.30
N LYS A 266 -14.62 11.25 24.46
CA LYS A 266 -13.20 11.59 24.64
C LYS A 266 -12.48 10.42 25.28
N ALA A 267 -11.36 10.03 24.70
CA ALA A 267 -10.45 9.08 25.31
C ALA A 267 -9.38 9.78 26.15
N THR A 268 -8.78 9.05 27.10
CA THR A 268 -7.79 9.60 28.04
C THR A 268 -6.37 9.39 27.49
N PRO A 269 -5.59 10.46 27.27
CA PRO A 269 -4.19 10.33 26.88
C PRO A 269 -3.37 9.67 27.99
N LYS A 270 -2.57 8.66 27.65
CA LYS A 270 -1.63 8.02 28.60
C LYS A 270 -0.25 8.68 28.61
N LYS A 271 0.08 9.42 27.57
CA LYS A 271 1.34 10.17 27.43
C LYS A 271 1.05 11.66 27.37
N SER A 272 1.96 12.47 27.90
CA SER A 272 1.89 13.93 27.81
C SER A 272 2.06 14.43 26.36
N LYS A 273 2.75 13.65 25.53
CA LYS A 273 3.04 13.94 24.12
C LYS A 273 3.19 12.63 23.33
N TYR A 274 2.65 12.60 22.12
CA TYR A 274 2.79 11.49 21.17
C TYR A 274 3.58 11.95 19.94
N VAL A 275 4.55 11.13 19.50
CA VAL A 275 5.24 11.34 18.23
C VAL A 275 4.47 10.61 17.14
N ILE A 276 4.02 11.36 16.13
CA ILE A 276 3.32 10.84 14.95
C ILE A 276 4.24 10.96 13.75
N SER A 277 4.57 9.84 13.11
CA SER A 277 5.39 9.86 11.88
C SER A 277 4.48 9.91 10.64
N SER A 278 4.95 10.54 9.58
CA SER A 278 4.17 10.76 8.36
C SER A 278 5.07 10.77 7.13
N ASP A 279 4.46 10.74 5.94
CA ASP A 279 5.23 10.89 4.71
C ASP A 279 5.81 12.31 4.59
N SER A 280 6.91 12.41 3.84
CA SER A 280 7.60 13.65 3.54
C SER A 280 6.90 14.43 2.43
N SER A 281 6.20 13.74 1.50
CA SER A 281 5.43 14.41 0.45
C SER A 281 4.49 13.48 -0.33
N PHE A 282 3.19 13.65 -0.07
CA PHE A 282 2.06 12.98 -0.70
C PHE A 282 0.84 13.92 -0.74
N ALA A 283 0.88 14.94 -1.62
CA ALA A 283 -0.23 15.87 -1.80
C ALA A 283 -1.45 15.18 -2.43
N PRO A 284 -2.70 15.48 -2.02
CA PRO A 284 -3.10 16.54 -1.08
C PRO A 284 -3.14 16.11 0.41
N PHE A 285 -2.67 14.91 0.77
CA PHE A 285 -2.77 14.38 2.13
C PHE A 285 -1.69 14.94 3.07
N VAL A 286 -0.43 14.96 2.65
CA VAL A 286 0.67 15.54 3.42
C VAL A 286 1.69 16.18 2.49
N PHE A 287 1.91 17.48 2.62
CA PHE A 287 2.89 18.21 1.82
C PHE A 287 3.24 19.52 2.51
N GLN A 288 4.35 20.16 2.15
CA GLN A 288 4.66 21.49 2.67
C GLN A 288 4.01 22.56 1.80
N ASN A 289 3.46 23.62 2.40
CA ASN A 289 3.04 24.80 1.62
C ASN A 289 4.24 25.73 1.31
N GLY A 290 4.01 26.83 0.59
CA GLY A 290 5.05 27.83 0.27
C GLY A 290 5.66 28.56 1.49
N LYS A 291 5.24 28.24 2.71
CA LYS A 291 5.83 28.73 3.98
C LYS A 291 6.62 27.63 4.71
N ASN A 292 6.94 26.52 4.04
CA ASN A 292 7.65 25.36 4.60
C ASN A 292 6.93 24.69 5.77
N LYS A 293 5.60 24.86 5.88
CA LYS A 293 4.80 24.20 6.92
C LYS A 293 4.06 23.02 6.33
N TYR A 294 4.18 21.86 6.97
CA TYR A 294 3.42 20.67 6.61
C TYR A 294 1.91 20.91 6.79
N THR A 295 1.18 20.65 5.71
CA THR A 295 -0.25 20.84 5.50
C THR A 295 -0.80 19.69 4.64
N GLY A 296 -2.09 19.67 4.36
CA GLY A 296 -2.78 18.58 3.67
C GLY A 296 -3.88 17.95 4.53
N ILE A 297 -4.63 17.02 3.95
CA ILE A 297 -5.75 16.33 4.60
C ILE A 297 -5.28 15.64 5.88
N ASP A 298 -4.23 14.83 5.83
CA ASP A 298 -3.72 14.09 6.99
C ASP A 298 -3.23 15.04 8.09
N MET A 299 -2.48 16.08 7.70
CA MET A 299 -1.91 17.06 8.62
C MET A 299 -2.99 17.89 9.34
N ASP A 300 -4.01 18.31 8.62
CA ASP A 300 -5.11 19.08 9.21
C ASP A 300 -6.04 18.17 10.01
N LEU A 301 -6.27 16.93 9.56
CA LEU A 301 -7.10 15.94 10.24
C LEU A 301 -6.50 15.55 11.60
N ILE A 302 -5.23 15.13 11.66
CA ILE A 302 -4.62 14.70 12.92
C ILE A 302 -4.53 15.84 13.94
N LYS A 303 -4.26 17.08 13.50
CA LYS A 303 -4.25 18.27 14.37
C LYS A 303 -5.66 18.62 14.87
N ALA A 304 -6.68 18.45 14.03
CA ALA A 304 -8.07 18.65 14.44
C ALA A 304 -8.50 17.60 15.46
N ILE A 305 -8.16 16.32 15.23
CA ILE A 305 -8.42 15.21 16.15
C ILE A 305 -7.68 15.42 17.47
N SER A 306 -6.40 15.82 17.43
CA SER A 306 -5.63 16.05 18.65
C SER A 306 -6.19 17.18 19.50
N LYS A 307 -6.66 18.26 18.86
CA LYS A 307 -7.35 19.37 19.53
C LYS A 307 -8.70 18.95 20.11
N ASP A 308 -9.48 18.18 19.37
CA ASP A 308 -10.79 17.70 19.80
C ASP A 308 -10.66 16.79 21.04
N GLN A 309 -9.76 15.82 20.99
CA GLN A 309 -9.54 14.86 22.07
C GLN A 309 -8.66 15.38 23.20
N GLY A 310 -7.90 16.44 22.97
CA GLY A 310 -7.08 17.10 23.99
C GLY A 310 -5.74 16.42 24.27
N PHE A 311 -5.12 15.79 23.26
CA PHE A 311 -3.76 15.25 23.35
C PHE A 311 -2.75 16.10 22.57
N THR A 312 -1.51 16.09 23.04
CA THR A 312 -0.39 16.79 22.38
C THR A 312 0.31 15.87 21.40
N ILE A 313 0.57 16.38 20.20
CA ILE A 313 1.33 15.67 19.17
C ILE A 313 2.58 16.45 18.78
N GLU A 314 3.62 15.72 18.42
CA GLU A 314 4.70 16.17 17.55
C GLU A 314 4.64 15.34 16.28
N ILE A 315 4.74 16.00 15.14
CA ILE A 315 4.68 15.33 13.84
C ILE A 315 6.05 15.42 13.20
N ASN A 316 6.59 14.26 12.83
CA ASN A 316 7.79 14.13 12.02
C ASN A 316 7.39 13.62 10.63
N ASN A 317 8.08 14.08 9.60
CA ASN A 317 7.77 13.77 8.20
C ASN A 317 8.99 13.19 7.46
N PRO A 318 9.52 12.02 7.90
CA PRO A 318 10.73 11.45 7.33
C PRO A 318 10.54 10.87 5.93
N GLY A 319 9.30 10.50 5.54
CA GLY A 319 9.03 9.72 4.33
C GLY A 319 8.26 8.46 4.68
N PHE A 320 7.43 7.94 3.76
CA PHE A 320 6.54 6.81 4.05
C PHE A 320 7.26 5.58 4.62
N ASP A 321 8.31 5.09 3.96
CA ASP A 321 9.05 3.90 4.41
C ASP A 321 9.71 4.12 5.77
N ALA A 322 10.32 5.29 5.97
CA ALA A 322 10.92 5.66 7.25
C ALA A 322 9.87 5.79 8.35
N ALA A 323 8.68 6.33 8.05
CA ALA A 323 7.57 6.42 8.99
C ALA A 323 7.01 5.04 9.39
N VAL A 324 6.92 4.10 8.44
CA VAL A 324 6.58 2.69 8.71
C VAL A 324 7.60 2.09 9.68
N SER A 325 8.89 2.27 9.40
CA SER A 325 9.95 1.77 10.27
C SER A 325 9.98 2.45 11.64
N ASP A 326 9.78 3.77 11.73
CA ASP A 326 9.70 4.52 12.99
C ASP A 326 8.61 3.97 13.92
N VAL A 327 7.45 3.63 13.36
CA VAL A 327 6.36 3.06 14.17
C VAL A 327 6.67 1.62 14.56
N GLN A 328 7.21 0.80 13.65
CA GLN A 328 7.61 -0.58 13.95
C GLN A 328 8.69 -0.67 15.03
N SER A 329 9.64 0.27 15.02
CA SER A 329 10.72 0.36 15.99
C SER A 329 10.39 1.19 17.23
N GLY A 330 9.12 1.60 17.38
CA GLY A 330 8.64 2.38 18.53
C GLY A 330 9.02 3.86 18.53
N HIS A 331 9.95 4.33 17.69
CA HIS A 331 10.35 5.75 17.62
C HIS A 331 9.17 6.72 17.44
N ALA A 332 8.13 6.29 16.74
CA ALA A 332 6.84 6.97 16.69
C ALA A 332 5.74 6.10 17.28
N GLN A 333 4.75 6.71 17.93
CA GLN A 333 3.62 6.01 18.54
C GLN A 333 2.50 5.71 17.55
N GLY A 334 2.48 6.38 16.39
CA GLY A 334 1.58 6.08 15.30
C GLY A 334 1.97 6.83 14.03
N MET A 335 1.26 6.56 12.94
CA MET A 335 1.47 7.23 11.66
C MET A 335 0.17 7.57 10.95
N ILE A 336 0.15 8.75 10.32
CA ILE A 336 -0.87 9.18 9.36
C ILE A 336 -0.17 9.63 8.08
N ALA A 337 -0.28 8.86 7.01
CA ALA A 337 0.51 9.07 5.79
C ALA A 337 -0.20 8.53 4.54
N GLY A 338 -1.52 8.65 4.48
CA GLY A 338 -2.34 8.02 3.44
C GLY A 338 -2.15 6.50 3.42
N MET A 339 -1.98 5.87 4.59
CA MET A 339 -1.63 4.45 4.66
C MET A 339 -2.86 3.59 4.36
N THR A 340 -2.81 2.86 3.26
CA THR A 340 -3.86 1.89 2.92
C THR A 340 -3.86 0.72 3.90
N VAL A 341 -5.06 0.35 4.39
CA VAL A 341 -5.29 -0.85 5.19
C VAL A 341 -5.18 -2.08 4.29
N THR A 342 -4.25 -2.98 4.61
CA THR A 342 -4.09 -4.27 3.93
C THR A 342 -3.92 -5.39 4.96
N ASP A 343 -4.27 -6.62 4.61
CA ASP A 343 -4.14 -7.75 5.53
C ASP A 343 -2.67 -8.02 5.92
N ALA A 344 -1.74 -7.81 4.98
CA ALA A 344 -0.30 -7.87 5.24
C ALA A 344 0.17 -6.79 6.25
N ARG A 345 -0.49 -5.63 6.32
CA ARG A 345 -0.18 -4.61 7.32
C ARG A 345 -0.87 -4.87 8.65
N LYS A 346 -2.05 -5.50 8.67
CA LYS A 346 -2.74 -5.89 9.92
C LYS A 346 -1.96 -6.92 10.74
N SER A 347 -0.98 -7.61 10.15
CA SER A 347 -0.08 -8.47 10.93
C SER A 347 0.94 -7.68 11.75
N THR A 348 1.26 -6.44 11.37
CA THR A 348 2.30 -5.60 12.01
C THR A 348 1.74 -4.32 12.66
N PHE A 349 0.56 -3.85 12.24
CA PHE A 349 -0.09 -2.64 12.72
C PHE A 349 -1.53 -2.90 13.16
N ASP A 350 -1.96 -2.13 14.15
CA ASP A 350 -3.38 -1.91 14.43
C ASP A 350 -3.82 -0.61 13.76
N PHE A 351 -5.03 -0.60 13.20
CA PHE A 351 -5.55 0.51 12.43
C PHE A 351 -6.73 1.19 13.13
N SER A 352 -6.85 2.49 12.90
CA SER A 352 -8.06 3.25 13.21
C SER A 352 -9.21 2.83 12.29
N GLU A 353 -10.39 3.36 12.55
CA GLU A 353 -11.43 3.43 11.54
C GLU A 353 -10.88 4.20 10.31
N PRO A 354 -11.21 3.75 9.09
CA PRO A 354 -10.85 4.45 7.87
C PRO A 354 -11.32 5.91 7.86
N TYR A 355 -10.42 6.81 7.49
CA TYR A 355 -10.74 8.23 7.35
C TYR A 355 -10.92 8.67 5.89
N TYR A 356 -10.56 7.84 4.91
CA TYR A 356 -10.75 8.15 3.49
C TYR A 356 -10.85 6.86 2.67
N THR A 357 -11.75 6.83 1.67
CA THR A 357 -11.79 5.76 0.66
C THR A 357 -11.03 6.24 -0.57
N ALA A 358 -9.89 5.61 -0.84
CA ALA A 358 -9.09 5.89 -2.01
C ALA A 358 -9.67 5.19 -3.24
N ASN A 359 -9.69 5.90 -4.35
CA ASN A 359 -9.88 5.33 -5.68
C ASN A 359 -8.53 5.39 -6.39
N SER A 360 -8.11 4.30 -7.02
CA SER A 360 -6.98 4.33 -7.95
C SER A 360 -7.47 4.77 -9.31
N ILE A 361 -6.82 5.77 -9.89
CA ILE A 361 -7.14 6.28 -11.23
C ILE A 361 -5.91 6.20 -12.13
N LEU A 362 -6.14 5.95 -13.42
CA LEU A 362 -5.09 5.99 -14.43
C LEU A 362 -4.88 7.44 -14.90
N ALA A 363 -3.63 7.90 -14.91
CA ALA A 363 -3.23 9.14 -15.56
C ALA A 363 -2.33 8.86 -16.77
N VAL A 364 -2.56 9.61 -17.84
CA VAL A 364 -1.77 9.59 -19.07
C VAL A 364 -1.41 11.03 -19.45
N GLN A 365 -0.47 11.23 -20.37
CA GLN A 365 -0.20 12.57 -20.91
C GLN A 365 -1.47 13.15 -21.59
N GLU A 366 -1.65 14.46 -21.54
CA GLU A 366 -2.83 15.16 -22.08
C GLU A 366 -3.10 14.83 -23.56
N ASP A 367 -2.04 14.68 -24.35
CA ASP A 367 -2.06 14.31 -25.78
C ASP A 367 -2.06 12.80 -26.05
N SER A 368 -2.08 11.97 -24.99
CA SER A 368 -2.09 10.52 -25.11
C SER A 368 -3.36 10.00 -25.78
N LYS A 369 -3.23 8.92 -26.56
CA LYS A 369 -4.33 8.20 -27.20
C LYS A 369 -4.85 7.02 -26.38
N ILE A 370 -4.35 6.85 -25.16
CA ILE A 370 -4.81 5.81 -24.24
C ILE A 370 -6.13 6.30 -23.66
N ASP A 371 -7.22 5.60 -23.98
CA ASP A 371 -8.55 5.92 -23.45
C ASP A 371 -9.19 4.73 -22.71
N SER A 372 -8.55 3.55 -22.75
CA SER A 372 -8.98 2.33 -22.06
C SER A 372 -7.78 1.55 -21.48
N TYR A 373 -8.03 0.58 -20.59
CA TYR A 373 -6.96 -0.29 -20.07
C TYR A 373 -6.36 -1.19 -21.16
N ASP A 374 -7.11 -1.52 -22.22
CA ASP A 374 -6.63 -2.34 -23.34
C ASP A 374 -5.54 -1.62 -24.15
N ASP A 375 -5.58 -0.29 -24.22
CA ASP A 375 -4.57 0.54 -24.89
C ASP A 375 -3.20 0.49 -24.20
N LEU A 376 -3.14 -0.06 -22.98
CA LEU A 376 -1.90 -0.25 -22.22
C LEU A 376 -1.11 -1.47 -22.69
N LYS A 377 -1.64 -2.30 -23.60
CA LYS A 377 -0.95 -3.51 -24.06
C LYS A 377 0.46 -3.23 -24.57
N GLY A 378 1.44 -3.92 -23.98
CA GLY A 378 2.86 -3.76 -24.28
C GLY A 378 3.49 -2.45 -23.79
N LYS A 379 2.71 -1.53 -23.22
CA LYS A 379 3.18 -0.28 -22.62
C LYS A 379 3.66 -0.51 -21.19
N THR A 380 4.40 0.47 -20.66
CA THR A 380 4.82 0.47 -19.26
C THR A 380 3.91 1.40 -18.46
N VAL A 381 3.35 0.90 -17.35
CA VAL A 381 2.55 1.66 -16.38
C VAL A 381 3.38 1.84 -15.11
N GLY A 382 3.52 3.08 -14.67
CA GLY A 382 4.22 3.42 -13.43
C GLY A 382 3.31 3.37 -12.20
N VAL A 383 3.82 2.88 -11.08
CA VAL A 383 3.08 2.85 -9.81
C VAL A 383 4.02 2.91 -8.61
N LYS A 384 3.56 3.43 -7.47
CA LYS A 384 4.36 3.42 -6.24
C LYS A 384 4.32 2.04 -5.57
N ASN A 385 5.45 1.64 -4.99
CA ASN A 385 5.57 0.36 -4.29
C ASN A 385 4.66 0.31 -3.04
N GLY A 386 4.06 -0.85 -2.75
CA GLY A 386 3.22 -1.09 -1.59
C GLY A 386 1.89 -0.34 -1.57
N THR A 387 1.39 0.09 -2.73
CA THR A 387 0.11 0.82 -2.84
C THR A 387 -1.01 -0.09 -3.37
N ALA A 388 -2.26 0.25 -3.07
CA ALA A 388 -3.41 -0.42 -3.67
C ALA A 388 -3.41 -0.33 -5.21
N SER A 389 -2.95 0.80 -5.76
CA SER A 389 -2.73 0.98 -7.19
C SER A 389 -1.78 -0.08 -7.76
N GLN A 390 -0.75 -0.48 -7.01
CA GLN A 390 0.16 -1.54 -7.44
C GLN A 390 -0.56 -2.90 -7.45
N THR A 391 -1.28 -3.23 -6.39
CA THR A 391 -2.05 -4.49 -6.30
C THR A 391 -3.03 -4.60 -7.46
N PHE A 392 -3.81 -3.54 -7.72
CA PHE A 392 -4.71 -3.49 -8.87
C PHE A 392 -3.97 -3.74 -10.19
N LEU A 393 -2.83 -3.07 -10.39
CA LEU A 393 -2.06 -3.25 -11.61
C LEU A 393 -1.50 -4.67 -11.74
N GLU A 394 -1.03 -5.29 -10.66
CA GLU A 394 -0.49 -6.65 -10.67
C GLU A 394 -1.58 -7.69 -10.98
N GLU A 395 -2.74 -7.58 -10.34
CA GLU A 395 -3.90 -8.45 -10.56
C GLU A 395 -4.41 -8.37 -12.01
N ASN A 396 -4.36 -7.18 -12.61
CA ASN A 396 -4.85 -6.92 -13.96
C ASN A 396 -3.74 -6.99 -15.03
N GLN A 397 -2.48 -7.25 -14.66
CA GLN A 397 -1.35 -7.19 -15.59
C GLN A 397 -1.48 -8.19 -16.73
N LYS A 398 -1.88 -9.44 -16.41
CA LYS A 398 -2.09 -10.49 -17.41
C LYS A 398 -3.25 -10.18 -18.36
N LYS A 399 -4.28 -9.51 -17.85
CA LYS A 399 -5.49 -9.14 -18.60
C LYS A 399 -5.18 -8.10 -19.68
N TYR A 400 -4.49 -7.03 -19.31
CA TYR A 400 -4.24 -5.90 -20.21
C TYR A 400 -2.85 -5.89 -20.86
N GLY A 401 -1.95 -6.78 -20.44
CA GLY A 401 -0.68 -7.03 -21.12
C GLY A 401 0.35 -5.89 -21.04
N TYR A 402 0.24 -4.99 -20.06
CA TYR A 402 1.24 -3.97 -19.79
C TYR A 402 2.40 -4.49 -18.93
N LYS A 403 3.46 -3.69 -18.84
CA LYS A 403 4.58 -3.86 -17.92
C LYS A 403 4.41 -2.92 -16.74
N ILE A 404 4.68 -3.39 -15.53
CA ILE A 404 4.64 -2.55 -14.32
C ILE A 404 6.06 -2.04 -14.05
N LYS A 405 6.19 -0.73 -13.79
CA LYS A 405 7.40 -0.13 -13.25
C LYS A 405 7.08 0.46 -11.89
N THR A 406 7.68 -0.10 -10.84
CA THR A 406 7.49 0.39 -9.48
C THR A 406 8.42 1.58 -9.18
N PHE A 407 7.94 2.51 -8.36
CA PHE A 407 8.66 3.70 -7.91
C PHE A 407 8.63 3.80 -6.39
N SER A 408 9.70 4.31 -5.80
CA SER A 408 9.79 4.59 -4.35
C SER A 408 9.07 5.88 -3.94
N ASP A 409 8.87 6.82 -4.88
CA ASP A 409 8.29 8.13 -4.61
C ASP A 409 7.42 8.61 -5.77
N GLY A 410 6.48 9.52 -5.46
CA GLY A 410 5.59 10.10 -6.47
C GLY A 410 6.34 10.93 -7.50
N ALA A 411 7.31 11.75 -7.08
CA ALA A 411 8.03 12.67 -7.95
C ALA A 411 8.61 11.97 -9.20
N SER A 412 9.40 10.91 -8.99
CA SER A 412 10.00 10.13 -10.05
C SER A 412 8.98 9.39 -10.93
N MET A 413 7.85 8.95 -10.35
CA MET A 413 6.74 8.35 -11.09
C MET A 413 6.06 9.36 -12.03
N TYR A 414 5.69 10.54 -11.52
CA TYR A 414 5.07 11.60 -12.32
C TYR A 414 6.01 12.13 -13.42
N ASP A 415 7.31 12.23 -13.16
CA ASP A 415 8.28 12.61 -14.19
C ASP A 415 8.49 11.53 -15.24
N SER A 416 8.41 10.27 -14.85
CA SER A 416 8.46 9.16 -15.79
C SER A 416 7.27 9.24 -16.75
N LEU A 417 6.09 9.64 -16.27
CA LEU A 417 4.96 9.92 -17.17
C LEU A 417 5.24 11.15 -18.03
N ASN A 418 5.67 12.26 -17.44
CA ASN A 418 5.91 13.52 -18.15
C ASN A 418 6.99 13.42 -19.24
N SER A 419 7.98 12.54 -19.05
CA SER A 419 9.04 12.28 -20.04
C SER A 419 8.66 11.23 -21.09
N GLY A 420 7.53 10.55 -20.91
CA GLY A 420 7.13 9.40 -21.75
C GLY A 420 7.92 8.12 -21.45
N SER A 421 8.72 8.09 -20.38
CA SER A 421 9.42 6.88 -19.92
C SER A 421 8.45 5.78 -19.48
N VAL A 422 7.26 6.15 -19.03
CA VAL A 422 6.08 5.28 -18.88
C VAL A 422 4.92 5.90 -19.67
N ALA A 423 4.04 5.06 -20.19
CA ALA A 423 2.90 5.51 -21.00
C ALA A 423 1.71 5.97 -20.16
N ALA A 424 1.61 5.45 -18.93
CA ALA A 424 0.60 5.80 -17.96
C ALA A 424 1.17 5.64 -16.54
N ILE A 425 0.52 6.24 -15.55
CA ILE A 425 0.74 5.95 -14.13
C ILE A 425 -0.60 5.67 -13.46
N MET A 426 -0.59 4.90 -12.38
CA MET A 426 -1.76 4.72 -11.52
C MET A 426 -1.43 5.18 -10.12
N ASP A 427 -2.28 6.06 -9.58
CA ASP A 427 -2.15 6.61 -8.23
C ASP A 427 -3.54 6.95 -7.70
N ASP A 428 -3.63 7.43 -6.46
CA ASP A 428 -4.91 7.81 -5.89
C ASP A 428 -5.51 9.01 -6.64
N GLU A 429 -6.80 8.91 -6.96
CA GLU A 429 -7.58 9.92 -7.67
C GLU A 429 -7.39 11.36 -7.17
N PRO A 430 -7.46 11.66 -5.86
CA PRO A 430 -7.21 13.02 -5.36
C PRO A 430 -5.80 13.52 -5.67
N VAL A 431 -4.79 12.65 -5.74
CA VAL A 431 -3.39 12.99 -6.00
C VAL A 431 -3.22 13.38 -7.46
N ILE A 432 -3.74 12.56 -8.37
CA ILE A 432 -3.67 12.82 -9.82
C ILE A 432 -4.46 14.09 -10.17
N LYS A 433 -5.67 14.27 -9.64
CA LYS A 433 -6.47 15.47 -9.88
C LYS A 433 -5.80 16.72 -9.31
N TYR A 434 -5.15 16.62 -8.14
CA TYR A 434 -4.36 17.71 -7.59
C TYR A 434 -3.16 18.05 -8.48
N ALA A 435 -2.42 17.05 -8.98
CA ALA A 435 -1.30 17.27 -9.89
C ALA A 435 -1.72 17.98 -11.20
N ILE A 436 -2.85 17.56 -11.79
CA ILE A 436 -3.45 18.22 -12.97
C ILE A 436 -3.80 19.69 -12.64
N LYS A 437 -4.39 19.95 -11.47
CA LYS A 437 -4.70 21.31 -10.99
C LYS A 437 -3.44 22.17 -10.79
N GLN A 438 -2.31 21.58 -10.42
CA GLN A 438 -1.01 22.26 -10.32
C GLN A 438 -0.33 22.48 -11.69
N GLY A 439 -1.00 22.17 -12.80
CA GLY A 439 -0.55 22.48 -14.15
C GLY A 439 0.21 21.35 -14.85
N ARG A 440 0.21 20.12 -14.29
CA ARG A 440 0.70 18.96 -15.03
C ARG A 440 -0.20 18.68 -16.23
N LYS A 441 0.42 18.41 -17.37
CA LYS A 441 -0.22 18.12 -18.66
C LYS A 441 -0.64 16.66 -18.74
N PHE A 442 -1.53 16.25 -17.85
CA PHE A 442 -2.08 14.90 -17.76
C PHE A 442 -3.60 14.92 -17.92
N LYS A 443 -4.16 13.79 -18.37
CA LYS A 443 -5.60 13.51 -18.33
C LYS A 443 -5.87 12.17 -17.65
N THR A 444 -7.09 11.99 -17.17
CA THR A 444 -7.59 10.75 -16.56
C THR A 444 -8.72 10.17 -17.42
N PRO A 445 -8.40 9.33 -18.41
CA PRO A 445 -9.38 8.88 -19.40
C PRO A 445 -10.32 7.79 -18.88
N ILE A 446 -9.94 7.12 -17.79
CA ILE A 446 -10.70 6.02 -17.18
C ILE A 446 -11.16 6.48 -15.80
N GLU A 447 -12.41 6.19 -15.43
CA GLU A 447 -12.91 6.47 -14.09
C GLU A 447 -12.11 5.69 -13.02
N GLY A 448 -11.95 6.32 -11.86
CA GLY A 448 -11.23 5.71 -10.74
C GLY A 448 -11.99 4.51 -10.18
N THR A 449 -11.26 3.44 -9.86
CA THR A 449 -11.80 2.26 -9.18
C THR A 449 -11.48 2.32 -7.69
N PRO A 450 -12.41 1.98 -6.78
CA PRO A 450 -12.11 1.86 -5.36
C PRO A 450 -10.89 0.96 -5.14
N SER A 451 -9.88 1.49 -4.46
CA SER A 451 -8.58 0.84 -4.31
C SER A 451 -8.25 0.51 -2.87
N GLY A 452 -8.85 1.20 -1.90
CA GLY A 452 -8.74 0.80 -0.51
C GLY A 452 -9.12 1.89 0.47
N GLN A 453 -8.96 1.56 1.74
CA GLN A 453 -9.27 2.46 2.84
C GLN A 453 -7.99 2.99 3.46
N LEU A 454 -7.90 4.32 3.62
CA LEU A 454 -6.80 4.98 4.30
C LEU A 454 -7.14 5.11 5.78
N ALA A 455 -6.21 4.72 6.65
CA ALA A 455 -6.40 4.74 8.10
C ALA A 455 -5.15 5.22 8.83
N PHE A 456 -5.34 5.71 10.05
CA PHE A 456 -4.26 5.94 10.99
C PHE A 456 -3.78 4.60 11.56
N ALA A 457 -2.48 4.45 11.78
CA ALA A 457 -1.90 3.18 12.22
C ALA A 457 -1.04 3.36 13.47
N VAL A 458 -1.05 2.35 14.34
CA VAL A 458 -0.11 2.18 15.45
C VAL A 458 0.54 0.80 15.34
N LYS A 459 1.70 0.60 15.97
CA LYS A 459 2.31 -0.73 16.05
C LYS A 459 1.36 -1.69 16.76
N LYS A 460 1.22 -2.90 16.21
CA LYS A 460 0.24 -3.89 16.71
C LYS A 460 0.43 -4.17 18.19
N GLY A 461 -0.66 -4.06 18.94
CA GLY A 461 -0.70 -4.24 20.40
C GLY A 461 -0.20 -3.06 21.22
N GLU A 462 0.25 -1.97 20.60
CA GLU A 462 0.79 -0.79 21.28
C GLU A 462 -0.05 0.47 21.06
N ASN A 463 -0.03 1.39 22.03
CA ASN A 463 -0.77 2.66 22.04
C ASN A 463 -2.27 2.54 21.65
N PRO A 464 -3.06 1.58 22.20
CA PRO A 464 -4.47 1.41 21.85
C PRO A 464 -5.32 2.65 22.18
N GLU A 465 -4.91 3.46 23.17
CA GLU A 465 -5.58 4.73 23.47
C GLU A 465 -5.45 5.75 22.34
N LEU A 466 -4.42 5.65 21.50
CA LEU A 466 -4.21 6.55 20.37
C LEU A 466 -5.17 6.21 19.21
N ILE A 467 -5.46 4.93 19.00
CA ILE A 467 -6.53 4.48 18.10
C ILE A 467 -7.89 4.94 18.60
N GLU A 468 -8.16 4.79 19.91
CA GLU A 468 -9.41 5.23 20.52
C GLU A 468 -9.62 6.74 20.38
N MET A 469 -8.60 7.55 20.72
CA MET A 469 -8.62 9.00 20.51
C MET A 469 -8.83 9.34 19.03
N PHE A 470 -8.16 8.65 18.11
CA PHE A 470 -8.33 8.91 16.69
C PHE A 470 -9.77 8.66 16.22
N ASN A 471 -10.34 7.50 16.58
CA ASN A 471 -11.70 7.12 16.19
C ASN A 471 -12.75 8.07 16.80
N ASN A 472 -12.62 8.40 18.08
CA ASN A 472 -13.50 9.35 18.77
C ASN A 472 -13.44 10.74 18.14
N GLY A 473 -12.23 11.24 17.88
CA GLY A 473 -12.02 12.53 17.23
C GLY A 473 -12.58 12.54 15.81
N LEU A 474 -12.33 11.47 15.02
CA LEU A 474 -12.86 11.36 13.66
C LEU A 474 -14.39 11.40 13.64
N ALA A 475 -15.06 10.67 14.54
CA ALA A 475 -16.51 10.71 14.69
C ALA A 475 -17.03 12.11 15.05
N ASN A 476 -16.36 12.81 15.97
CA ASN A 476 -16.70 14.19 16.36
C ASN A 476 -16.55 15.18 15.19
N LEU A 477 -15.47 15.05 14.43
CA LEU A 477 -15.20 15.90 13.27
C LEU A 477 -16.18 15.66 12.11
N LYS A 478 -16.61 14.40 11.88
CA LYS A 478 -17.66 14.08 10.91
C LYS A 478 -19.00 14.68 11.33
N LYS A 479 -19.40 14.49 12.59
CA LYS A 479 -20.67 15.04 13.12
C LYS A 479 -20.73 16.56 13.09
N SER A 480 -19.62 17.24 13.39
CA SER A 480 -19.54 18.71 13.37
C SER A 480 -19.42 19.32 11.96
N GLY A 481 -19.22 18.48 10.93
CA GLY A 481 -18.93 18.92 9.56
C GLY A 481 -17.51 19.47 9.37
N GLN A 482 -16.67 19.50 10.41
CA GLN A 482 -15.28 19.95 10.30
C GLN A 482 -14.45 19.02 9.41
N TYR A 483 -14.72 17.72 9.43
CA TYR A 483 -14.09 16.76 8.53
C TYR A 483 -14.35 17.11 7.05
N GLN A 484 -15.60 17.39 6.67
CA GLN A 484 -15.93 17.77 5.30
C GLN A 484 -15.25 19.08 4.89
N LYS A 485 -15.18 20.06 5.80
CA LYS A 485 -14.43 21.31 5.55
C LYS A 485 -12.95 21.07 5.27
N ILE A 486 -12.33 20.09 5.95
CA ILE A 486 -10.94 19.69 5.68
C ILE A 486 -10.84 19.10 4.27
N LEU A 487 -11.72 18.18 3.89
CA LEU A 487 -11.71 17.62 2.54
C LEU A 487 -11.95 18.68 1.46
N ASP A 488 -12.97 19.51 1.61
CA ASP A 488 -13.34 20.54 0.63
C ASP A 488 -12.21 21.54 0.40
N LYS A 489 -11.44 21.88 1.44
CA LYS A 489 -10.28 22.76 1.35
C LYS A 489 -9.25 22.27 0.31
N TYR A 490 -9.12 20.96 0.13
CA TYR A 490 -8.12 20.37 -0.76
C TYR A 490 -8.72 19.77 -2.04
N LEU A 491 -9.94 19.23 -1.98
CA LEU A 491 -10.55 18.42 -3.04
C LEU A 491 -11.63 19.16 -3.85
N LYS A 492 -12.23 20.23 -3.32
CA LYS A 492 -13.32 20.93 -4.02
C LYS A 492 -12.78 21.67 -5.25
N SER A 493 -13.43 21.41 -6.39
CA SER A 493 -13.16 22.09 -7.66
C SER A 493 -14.02 23.34 -7.76
N ASP A 494 -13.68 24.39 -7.02
CA ASP A 494 -14.19 25.71 -7.38
C ASP A 494 -13.32 26.24 -8.54
N SER A 495 -13.93 26.29 -9.73
CA SER A 495 -13.37 26.81 -10.99
C SER A 495 -12.97 28.30 -10.95
N LYS A 496 -12.94 28.91 -9.77
CA LYS A 496 -12.45 30.26 -9.49
C LYS A 496 -11.95 30.34 -8.03
N SER A 497 -10.81 29.73 -7.73
CA SER A 497 -9.96 30.21 -6.63
C SER A 497 -8.73 30.87 -7.21
N SER A 498 -8.96 32.04 -7.80
CA SER A 498 -7.99 33.12 -7.78
C SER A 498 -7.85 33.56 -6.32
N THR A 499 -7.06 32.84 -5.52
CA THR A 499 -6.59 33.39 -4.26
C THR A 499 -5.49 34.38 -4.60
N SER A 500 -5.90 35.64 -4.66
CA SER A 500 -5.06 36.84 -4.64
C SER A 500 -4.10 36.80 -3.45
N SER A 501 -2.94 36.22 -3.68
CA SER A 501 -1.67 36.65 -3.11
C SER A 501 -0.65 36.44 -4.22
N THR A 502 0.33 37.32 -4.34
CA THR A 502 1.41 37.34 -5.33
C THR A 502 2.18 36.01 -5.33
N ALA A 503 1.59 34.95 -5.85
CA ALA A 503 2.18 33.62 -5.88
C ALA A 503 3.26 33.65 -6.95
N VAL A 504 4.51 33.54 -6.50
CA VAL A 504 5.68 33.44 -7.35
C VAL A 504 5.48 32.26 -8.31
N ASP A 505 5.66 32.49 -9.61
CA ASP A 505 5.52 31.45 -10.63
C ASP A 505 6.63 30.39 -10.51
N GLU A 506 6.33 29.33 -9.78
CA GLU A 506 7.24 28.19 -9.58
C GLU A 506 7.48 27.37 -10.85
N THR A 507 6.82 27.66 -11.98
CA THR A 507 7.17 27.02 -13.24
C THR A 507 8.51 27.53 -13.80
N THR A 508 9.10 28.58 -13.23
CA THR A 508 10.42 29.09 -13.63
C THR A 508 11.51 28.74 -12.61
N ILE A 509 12.77 28.61 -13.04
CA ILE A 509 13.91 28.40 -12.12
C ILE A 509 14.01 29.55 -11.10
N TRP A 510 13.81 30.79 -11.57
CA TRP A 510 13.83 31.95 -10.70
C TRP A 510 12.70 31.93 -9.68
N GLY A 511 11.49 31.57 -10.10
CA GLY A 511 10.35 31.47 -9.20
C GLY A 511 10.50 30.35 -8.16
N LEU A 512 11.05 29.19 -8.57
CA LEU A 512 11.42 28.12 -7.64
C LEU A 512 12.40 28.60 -6.58
N LEU A 513 13.46 29.31 -6.99
CA LEU A 513 14.42 29.87 -6.05
C LEU A 513 13.78 30.91 -5.14
N GLN A 514 13.09 31.91 -5.70
CA GLN A 514 12.49 32.99 -4.92
C GLN A 514 11.48 32.48 -3.89
N ASN A 515 10.68 31.46 -4.23
CA ASN A 515 9.69 30.92 -3.30
C ASN A 515 10.29 29.93 -2.28
N ASN A 516 11.36 29.20 -2.63
CA ASN A 516 11.89 28.11 -1.81
C ASN A 516 13.28 28.36 -1.21
N TYR A 517 13.92 29.51 -1.44
CA TYR A 517 15.31 29.76 -1.02
C TYR A 517 15.53 29.52 0.48
N LYS A 518 14.57 29.90 1.35
CA LYS A 518 14.67 29.65 2.80
C LYS A 518 14.74 28.16 3.10
N GLN A 519 13.93 27.36 2.42
CA GLN A 519 13.91 25.92 2.60
C GLN A 519 15.23 25.30 2.13
N LEU A 520 15.68 25.69 0.93
CA LEU A 520 16.93 25.22 0.35
C LEU A 520 18.14 25.59 1.21
N LEU A 521 18.19 26.81 1.75
CA LEU A 521 19.24 27.23 2.68
C LEU A 521 19.18 26.48 4.01
N SER A 522 17.98 26.15 4.51
CA SER A 522 17.82 25.33 5.71
C SER A 522 18.33 23.91 5.50
N GLY A 523 17.90 23.24 4.41
CA GLY A 523 18.39 21.90 4.06
C GLY A 523 19.90 21.88 3.79
N LEU A 524 20.42 22.94 3.16
CA LEU A 524 21.86 23.15 3.03
C LEU A 524 22.56 23.29 4.39
N GLY A 525 21.99 24.04 5.33
CA GLY A 525 22.52 24.17 6.69
C GLY A 525 22.63 22.81 7.39
N VAL A 526 21.60 21.98 7.30
CA VAL A 526 21.62 20.60 7.83
C VAL A 526 22.69 19.76 7.15
N THR A 527 22.80 19.85 5.83
CA THR A 527 23.83 19.15 5.03
C THR A 527 25.25 19.49 5.50
N LEU A 528 25.53 20.79 5.67
CA LEU A 528 26.83 21.26 6.13
C LEU A 528 27.10 20.89 7.59
N ALA A 529 26.08 20.96 8.46
CA ALA A 529 26.21 20.58 9.87
C ALA A 529 26.53 19.09 10.02
N LEU A 530 25.83 18.22 9.29
CA LEU A 530 26.13 16.79 9.23
C LEU A 530 27.56 16.54 8.75
N ALA A 531 27.92 17.10 7.59
CA ALA A 531 29.24 16.89 7.01
C ALA A 531 30.36 17.33 7.97
N LEU A 532 30.24 18.52 8.57
CA LEU A 532 31.25 19.05 9.49
C LEU A 532 31.34 18.24 10.79
N LEU A 533 30.21 17.94 11.43
CA LEU A 533 30.19 17.22 12.70
C LEU A 533 30.66 15.78 12.52
N SER A 534 30.15 15.08 11.50
CA SER A 534 30.57 13.72 11.20
C SER A 534 32.03 13.64 10.83
N PHE A 535 32.53 14.58 10.03
CA PHE A 535 33.95 14.59 9.66
C PHE A 535 34.86 14.91 10.84
N ALA A 536 34.46 15.80 11.76
CA ALA A 536 35.23 16.08 12.96
C ALA A 536 35.36 14.83 13.86
N ILE A 537 34.27 14.10 14.06
CA ILE A 537 34.27 12.83 14.81
C ILE A 537 35.10 11.77 14.06
N ALA A 538 34.90 11.68 12.74
CA ALA A 538 35.63 10.74 11.89
C ALA A 538 37.14 10.98 11.89
N MET A 539 37.58 12.24 11.95
CA MET A 539 39.00 12.60 12.07
C MET A 539 39.60 12.05 13.36
N VAL A 540 38.90 12.17 14.49
CA VAL A 540 39.38 11.65 15.77
C VAL A 540 39.48 10.12 15.74
N ILE A 541 38.38 9.45 15.36
CA ILE A 541 38.32 7.98 15.33
C ILE A 541 39.30 7.43 14.29
N GLY A 542 39.28 7.98 13.09
CA GLY A 542 40.13 7.54 11.98
C GLY A 542 41.62 7.72 12.26
N VAL A 543 42.05 8.82 12.89
CA VAL A 543 43.45 8.98 13.30
C VAL A 543 43.85 7.95 14.35
N ILE A 544 42.99 7.65 15.33
CA ILE A 544 43.27 6.63 16.35
C ILE A 544 43.45 5.25 15.69
N PHE A 545 42.49 4.82 14.87
CA PHE A 545 42.55 3.52 14.21
C PHE A 545 43.66 3.45 13.14
N GLY A 546 43.95 4.55 12.46
CA GLY A 546 45.09 4.67 11.56
C GLY A 546 46.42 4.49 12.28
N MET A 547 46.58 5.08 13.47
CA MET A 547 47.76 4.87 14.31
C MET A 547 47.87 3.43 14.84
N PHE A 548 46.73 2.81 15.16
CA PHE A 548 46.68 1.40 15.56
C PHE A 548 47.15 0.47 14.44
N SER A 549 46.76 0.74 13.19
CA SER A 549 47.13 -0.06 12.02
C SER A 549 48.64 -0.11 11.75
N VAL A 550 49.40 0.92 12.14
CA VAL A 550 50.87 0.97 12.00
C VAL A 550 51.60 0.64 13.31
N SER A 551 50.87 0.22 14.35
CA SER A 551 51.45 -0.07 15.65
C SER A 551 52.40 -1.29 15.61
N PRO A 552 53.47 -1.33 16.42
CA PRO A 552 54.27 -2.52 16.61
C PRO A 552 53.48 -3.66 17.29
N TYR A 553 52.41 -3.32 18.02
CA TYR A 553 51.59 -4.30 18.73
C TYR A 553 50.57 -4.94 17.80
N LYS A 554 50.66 -6.27 17.65
CA LYS A 554 49.79 -7.05 16.74
C LYS A 554 48.30 -6.87 17.04
N TRP A 555 47.91 -6.79 18.32
CA TRP A 555 46.51 -6.67 18.71
C TRP A 555 45.89 -5.33 18.27
N LEU A 556 46.65 -4.23 18.32
CA LEU A 556 46.18 -2.92 17.82
C LEU A 556 45.99 -2.93 16.30
N ARG A 557 46.90 -3.57 15.57
CA ARG A 557 46.75 -3.70 14.11
C ARG A 557 45.51 -4.49 13.76
N TRP A 558 45.31 -5.62 14.43
CA TRP A 558 44.17 -6.49 14.21
C TRP A 558 42.83 -5.81 14.53
N THR A 559 42.73 -5.04 15.61
CA THR A 559 41.49 -4.28 15.90
C THR A 559 41.22 -3.19 14.86
N ALA A 560 42.26 -2.55 14.33
CA ALA A 560 42.13 -1.59 13.24
C ALA A 560 41.72 -2.22 11.91
N GLU A 561 42.33 -3.36 11.57
CA GLU A 561 41.96 -4.15 10.39
C GLU A 561 40.49 -4.55 10.44
N ILE A 562 40.01 -5.13 11.55
CA ILE A 562 38.60 -5.50 11.72
C ILE A 562 37.67 -4.29 11.59
N PHE A 563 37.99 -3.18 12.27
CA PHE A 563 37.17 -1.96 12.19
C PHE A 563 37.06 -1.46 10.74
N VAL A 564 38.19 -1.36 10.04
CA VAL A 564 38.24 -0.88 8.66
C VAL A 564 37.51 -1.83 7.72
N ASP A 565 37.77 -3.14 7.82
CA ASP A 565 37.19 -4.17 6.96
C ASP A 565 35.68 -4.25 7.11
N VAL A 566 35.18 -4.25 8.36
CA VAL A 566 33.73 -4.30 8.64
C VAL A 566 33.04 -3.03 8.14
N ILE A 567 33.54 -1.85 8.51
CA ILE A 567 32.85 -0.60 8.20
C ILE A 567 32.90 -0.27 6.71
N ARG A 568 34.00 -0.56 6.01
CA ARG A 568 34.09 -0.37 4.56
C ARG A 568 33.38 -1.47 3.78
N GLY A 569 33.22 -2.66 4.38
CA GLY A 569 32.49 -3.78 3.79
C GLY A 569 30.97 -3.58 3.76
N ILE A 570 30.43 -2.73 4.66
CA ILE A 570 28.99 -2.44 4.73
C ILE A 570 28.68 -1.18 3.92
N PRO A 571 27.75 -1.24 2.93
CA PRO A 571 27.27 -0.05 2.23
C PRO A 571 26.74 1.01 3.22
N LEU A 572 27.10 2.28 3.02
CA LEU A 572 26.73 3.37 3.94
C LEU A 572 25.22 3.46 4.19
N MET A 573 24.40 3.21 3.16
CA MET A 573 22.95 3.20 3.30
C MET A 573 22.47 2.12 4.29
N ILE A 574 23.06 0.92 4.21
CA ILE A 574 22.76 -0.19 5.13
C ILE A 574 23.26 0.14 6.54
N LEU A 575 24.45 0.72 6.66
CA LEU A 575 24.99 1.16 7.95
C LEU A 575 24.09 2.21 8.61
N ALA A 576 23.62 3.21 7.86
CA ALA A 576 22.71 4.23 8.33
C ALA A 576 21.37 3.64 8.79
N ALA A 577 20.77 2.75 7.98
CA ALA A 577 19.55 2.03 8.32
C ALA A 577 19.72 1.16 9.58
N PHE A 578 20.86 0.47 9.73
CA PHE A 578 21.12 -0.36 10.91
C PHE A 578 21.32 0.47 12.17
N ILE A 579 21.98 1.63 12.09
CA ILE A 579 22.15 2.53 13.23
C ILE A 579 20.82 3.17 13.62
N PHE A 580 20.00 3.54 12.63
CA PHE A 580 18.74 4.23 12.88
C PHE A 580 17.61 3.30 13.32
N TRP A 581 17.44 2.12 12.71
CA TRP A 581 16.37 1.18 13.07
C TRP A 581 16.88 -0.02 13.89
N GLY A 582 18.05 -0.57 13.55
CA GLY A 582 18.56 -1.79 14.18
C GLY A 582 18.99 -1.60 15.64
N ILE A 583 19.86 -0.62 15.90
CA ILE A 583 20.39 -0.36 17.25
C ILE A 583 19.29 0.02 18.24
N PRO A 584 18.36 0.94 17.92
CA PRO A 584 17.24 1.25 18.81
C PRO A 584 16.38 0.06 19.17
N ASN A 585 16.03 -0.79 18.20
CA ASN A 585 15.26 -2.02 18.45
C ASN A 585 16.00 -2.97 19.40
N LEU A 586 17.31 -3.11 19.24
CA LEU A 586 18.12 -3.93 20.14
C LEU A 586 18.14 -3.34 21.56
N ILE A 587 18.36 -2.04 21.70
CA ILE A 587 18.35 -1.36 23.00
C ILE A 587 16.99 -1.52 23.67
N GLU A 588 15.88 -1.30 22.95
CA GLU A 588 14.53 -1.47 23.48
C GLU A 588 14.28 -2.92 23.92
N SER A 589 14.69 -3.90 23.11
CA SER A 589 14.52 -5.34 23.45
C SER A 589 15.28 -5.76 24.72
N VAL A 590 16.43 -5.14 25.00
CA VAL A 590 17.28 -5.48 26.15
C VAL A 590 16.91 -4.65 27.39
N THR A 591 16.54 -3.39 27.21
CA THR A 591 16.36 -2.43 28.31
C THR A 591 14.89 -2.13 28.63
N GLY A 592 13.96 -2.47 27.74
CA GLY A 592 12.54 -2.11 27.84
C GLY A 592 12.25 -0.62 27.64
N HIS A 593 13.24 0.19 27.24
CA HIS A 593 13.12 1.64 27.08
C HIS A 593 13.48 2.05 25.65
N GLN A 594 12.77 3.05 25.13
CA GLN A 594 13.04 3.59 23.80
C GLN A 594 14.39 4.30 23.73
N SER A 595 15.12 4.04 22.65
CA SER A 595 16.42 4.65 22.41
C SER A 595 16.30 6.15 22.15
N PRO A 596 17.20 6.98 22.70
CA PRO A 596 17.21 8.43 22.49
C PRO A 596 17.80 8.86 21.14
N ILE A 597 18.18 7.91 20.27
CA ILE A 597 18.83 8.22 18.99
C ILE A 597 17.78 8.79 18.02
N ASN A 598 17.95 10.05 17.64
CA ASN A 598 17.16 10.68 16.57
C ASN A 598 17.85 10.55 15.20
N ASP A 599 17.15 10.93 14.14
CA ASP A 599 17.59 10.89 12.74
C ASP A 599 18.93 11.61 12.51
N PHE A 600 19.11 12.81 13.07
CA PHE A 600 20.34 13.60 12.93
C PHE A 600 21.53 12.90 13.61
N VAL A 601 21.34 12.35 14.81
CA VAL A 601 22.38 11.62 15.55
C VAL A 601 22.72 10.32 14.82
N ALA A 602 21.72 9.55 14.36
CA ALA A 602 21.96 8.32 13.61
C ALA A 602 22.74 8.59 12.32
N GLY A 603 22.30 9.60 11.55
CA GLY A 603 23.02 10.06 10.36
C GLY A 603 24.45 10.49 10.68
N THR A 604 24.63 11.23 11.78
CA THR A 604 25.96 11.67 12.23
C THR A 604 26.86 10.48 12.54
N ILE A 605 26.40 9.47 13.29
CA ILE A 605 27.16 8.28 13.65
C ILE A 605 27.52 7.48 12.39
N ALA A 606 26.55 7.23 11.51
CA ALA A 606 26.76 6.45 10.28
C ALA A 606 27.83 7.08 9.39
N LEU A 607 27.71 8.38 9.12
CA LEU A 607 28.69 9.14 8.34
C LEU A 607 30.05 9.18 9.06
N SER A 608 30.08 9.34 10.38
CA SER A 608 31.32 9.39 11.16
C SER A 608 32.10 8.09 11.09
N LEU A 609 31.42 6.95 11.31
CA LEU A 609 32.04 5.63 11.28
C LEU A 609 32.58 5.32 9.89
N ASN A 610 31.77 5.55 8.85
CA ASN A 610 32.18 5.31 7.47
C ASN A 610 33.39 6.16 7.10
N ALA A 611 33.35 7.48 7.32
CA ALA A 611 34.47 8.36 7.04
C ALA A 611 35.71 8.03 7.90
N ALA A 612 35.54 7.59 9.15
CA ALA A 612 36.65 7.22 10.03
C ALA A 612 37.46 6.05 9.48
N ALA A 613 36.81 5.04 8.90
CA ALA A 613 37.50 3.90 8.31
C ALA A 613 38.36 4.31 7.10
N TYR A 614 37.89 5.22 6.25
CA TYR A 614 38.70 5.78 5.16
C TYR A 614 39.83 6.67 5.68
N ILE A 615 39.57 7.48 6.71
CA ILE A 615 40.60 8.30 7.36
C ILE A 615 41.69 7.43 7.98
N ALA A 616 41.34 6.30 8.61
CA ALA A 616 42.31 5.34 9.16
C ALA A 616 43.26 4.82 8.09
N GLU A 617 42.73 4.50 6.90
CA GLU A 617 43.52 4.06 5.75
C GLU A 617 44.38 5.18 5.15
N ILE A 618 43.88 6.41 5.12
CA ILE A 618 44.67 7.59 4.72
C ILE A 618 45.83 7.79 5.69
N VAL A 619 45.60 7.65 7.00
CA VAL A 619 46.63 7.78 8.03
C VAL A 619 47.67 6.65 7.91
N ARG A 620 47.22 5.41 7.73
CA ARG A 620 48.10 4.26 7.48
C ARG A 620 48.97 4.49 6.24
N GLY A 621 48.34 4.84 5.12
CA GLY A 621 49.01 5.08 3.85
C GLY A 621 49.97 6.26 3.89
N GLY A 622 49.60 7.36 4.55
CA GLY A 622 50.46 8.53 4.70
C GLY A 622 51.69 8.27 5.57
N ILE A 623 51.57 7.43 6.60
CA ILE A 623 52.73 6.99 7.41
C ILE A 623 53.64 6.08 6.60
N GLN A 624 53.07 5.13 5.86
CA GLN A 624 53.81 4.19 5.02
C GLN A 624 54.47 4.86 3.81
N ALA A 625 53.98 6.02 3.38
CA ALA A 625 54.59 6.81 2.31
C ALA A 625 55.89 7.50 2.73
N VAL A 626 56.17 7.63 4.04
CA VAL A 626 57.46 8.15 4.51
C VAL A 626 58.53 7.05 4.35
N PRO A 627 59.69 7.34 3.73
CA PRO A 627 60.73 6.34 3.49
C PRO A 627 61.13 5.57 4.77
N VAL A 628 61.10 4.25 4.71
CA VAL A 628 61.36 3.36 5.86
C VAL A 628 62.73 3.61 6.51
N GLY A 629 63.73 4.02 5.72
CA GLY A 629 65.07 4.37 6.19
C GLY A 629 65.10 5.47 7.26
N GLN A 630 64.09 6.35 7.32
CA GLN A 630 63.96 7.35 8.40
C GLN A 630 63.69 6.69 9.77
N MET A 631 62.87 5.63 9.77
CA MET A 631 62.60 4.84 10.98
C MET A 631 63.83 4.03 11.38
N GLU A 632 64.50 3.40 10.41
CA GLU A 632 65.71 2.60 10.64
C GLU A 632 66.86 3.46 11.19
N ALA A 633 67.13 4.62 10.59
CA ALA A 633 68.17 5.55 11.03
C ALA A 633 67.91 6.06 12.46
N SER A 634 66.66 6.43 12.78
CA SER A 634 66.28 6.86 14.12
C SER A 634 66.46 5.75 15.17
N ARG A 635 66.13 4.51 14.82
CA ARG A 635 66.36 3.34 15.69
C ARG A 635 67.84 3.04 15.90
N SER A 636 68.68 3.21 14.87
CA SER A 636 70.15 3.10 15.00
C SER A 636 70.75 4.14 15.94
N LEU A 637 70.10 5.30 16.09
CA LEU A 637 70.46 6.34 17.06
C LEU A 637 69.86 6.11 18.46
N GLY A 638 69.25 4.94 18.72
CA GLY A 638 68.66 4.60 20.01
C GLY A 638 67.34 5.32 20.33
N ILE A 639 66.72 5.98 19.35
CA ILE A 639 65.46 6.71 19.55
C ILE A 639 64.29 5.71 19.51
N SER A 640 63.42 5.77 20.53
CA SER A 640 62.26 4.87 20.63
C SER A 640 61.24 5.07 19.48
N TYR A 641 60.44 4.05 19.20
CA TYR A 641 59.41 4.08 18.15
C TYR A 641 58.46 5.27 18.30
N GLY A 642 57.92 5.49 19.50
CA GLY A 642 57.00 6.60 19.76
C GLY A 642 57.63 7.98 19.56
N LYS A 643 58.90 8.15 19.95
CA LYS A 643 59.63 9.42 19.76
C LYS A 643 59.94 9.66 18.28
N THR A 644 60.35 8.62 17.55
CA THR A 644 60.54 8.63 16.10
C THR A 644 59.24 8.97 15.37
N MET A 645 58.15 8.31 15.74
CA MET A 645 56.83 8.53 15.14
C MET A 645 56.37 9.98 15.33
N ARG A 646 56.43 10.50 16.56
CA ARG A 646 55.95 11.86 16.87
C ARG A 646 56.80 12.97 16.27
N LYS A 647 58.13 12.80 16.23
CA LYS A 647 59.07 13.88 15.88
C LYS A 647 59.58 13.84 14.45
N ILE A 648 59.59 12.67 13.80
CA ILE A 648 60.19 12.48 12.48
C ILE A 648 59.11 12.09 11.46
N ILE A 649 58.36 11.02 11.71
CA ILE A 649 57.44 10.43 10.73
C ILE A 649 56.16 11.25 10.61
N LEU A 650 55.41 11.46 11.70
CA LEU A 650 54.11 12.14 11.68
C LEU A 650 54.13 13.55 11.08
N PRO A 651 55.13 14.42 11.35
CA PRO A 651 55.18 15.73 10.71
C PRO A 651 55.24 15.67 9.17
N GLN A 652 55.97 14.69 8.62
CA GLN A 652 56.07 14.47 7.18
C GLN A 652 54.79 13.80 6.65
N ALA A 653 54.35 12.75 7.33
CA ALA A 653 53.16 11.99 6.97
C ALA A 653 51.89 12.87 6.95
N THR A 654 51.76 13.81 7.89
CA THR A 654 50.61 14.75 7.95
C THR A 654 50.51 15.61 6.70
N LYS A 655 51.64 16.06 6.14
CA LYS A 655 51.65 16.84 4.88
C LYS A 655 51.15 15.99 3.71
N LEU A 656 51.53 14.72 3.68
CA LEU A 656 51.10 13.76 2.66
C LEU A 656 49.61 13.39 2.79
N MET A 657 49.06 13.39 4.01
CA MET A 657 47.64 13.05 4.26
C MET A 657 46.68 14.19 3.98
N LEU A 658 47.10 15.45 4.15
CA LEU A 658 46.21 16.62 4.12
C LEU A 658 45.34 16.71 2.86
N PRO A 659 45.85 16.49 1.63
CA PRO A 659 45.02 16.50 0.42
C PRO A 659 43.95 15.41 0.43
N ASN A 660 44.27 14.24 0.99
CA ASN A 660 43.36 13.10 1.07
C ASN A 660 42.26 13.33 2.12
N PHE A 661 42.55 13.97 3.25
CA PHE A 661 41.53 14.35 4.23
C PHE A 661 40.51 15.32 3.65
N VAL A 662 40.96 16.30 2.88
CA VAL A 662 40.09 17.23 2.16
C VAL A 662 39.18 16.46 1.19
N ASN A 663 39.76 15.57 0.40
CA ASN A 663 38.98 14.79 -0.56
C ASN A 663 37.93 13.94 0.17
N GLN A 664 38.30 13.36 1.31
CA GLN A 664 37.38 12.60 2.15
C GLN A 664 36.28 13.46 2.76
N PHE A 665 36.54 14.73 3.11
CA PHE A 665 35.50 15.66 3.54
C PHE A 665 34.50 15.97 2.42
N VAL A 666 34.98 16.16 1.19
CA VAL A 666 34.12 16.36 0.02
C VAL A 666 33.24 15.12 -0.25
N ILE A 667 33.80 13.92 -0.07
CA ILE A 667 33.05 12.66 -0.18
C ILE A 667 31.99 12.59 0.92
N ALA A 668 32.35 12.83 2.18
CA ALA A 668 31.43 12.83 3.31
C ALA A 668 30.26 13.82 3.12
N LEU A 669 30.51 14.99 2.52
CA LEU A 669 29.46 15.97 2.18
C LEU A 669 28.50 15.44 1.11
N LYS A 670 28.98 14.69 0.11
CA LYS A 670 28.11 14.06 -0.89
C LYS A 670 27.31 12.91 -0.28
N ASP A 671 27.95 12.15 0.61
CA ASP A 671 27.37 11.00 1.28
C ASP A 671 26.23 11.37 2.26
N THR A 672 26.11 12.65 2.66
CA THR A 672 24.92 13.11 3.41
C THR A 672 23.62 12.85 2.65
N THR A 673 23.66 12.84 1.32
CA THR A 673 22.48 12.52 0.49
C THR A 673 21.97 11.11 0.72
N ILE A 674 22.83 10.17 1.14
CA ILE A 674 22.43 8.79 1.46
C ILE A 674 21.60 8.76 2.75
N VAL A 675 21.85 9.68 3.68
CA VAL A 675 21.11 9.79 4.95
C VAL A 675 19.65 10.22 4.72
N SER A 676 19.32 10.80 3.56
CA SER A 676 17.91 11.02 3.18
C SER A 676 17.09 9.73 3.12
N ALA A 677 17.73 8.58 2.92
CA ALA A 677 17.06 7.28 2.90
C ALA A 677 16.52 6.84 4.28
N ILE A 678 17.09 7.36 5.37
CA ILE A 678 16.56 7.17 6.73
C ILE A 678 15.64 8.33 7.16
N GLY A 679 15.26 9.19 6.21
CA GLY A 679 14.27 10.23 6.41
C GLY A 679 14.77 11.59 6.93
N LEU A 680 16.08 11.75 7.07
CA LEU A 680 16.66 13.03 7.47
C LEU A 680 16.49 14.09 6.36
N VAL A 681 15.90 15.23 6.71
CA VAL A 681 15.58 16.31 5.75
C VAL A 681 16.80 17.23 5.52
N GLU A 682 17.79 16.72 4.79
CA GLU A 682 18.91 17.51 4.28
C GLU A 682 18.60 18.16 2.91
N LEU A 683 19.59 18.70 2.20
CA LEU A 683 19.37 19.51 0.99
C LEU A 683 18.72 18.71 -0.15
N PHE A 684 19.17 17.48 -0.40
CA PHE A 684 18.60 16.64 -1.45
C PHE A 684 17.15 16.23 -1.10
N GLN A 685 16.88 15.82 0.13
CA GLN A 685 15.52 15.53 0.61
C GLN A 685 14.61 16.77 0.57
N THR A 686 15.15 17.95 0.91
CA THR A 686 14.45 19.24 0.78
C THR A 686 13.99 19.47 -0.66
N GLY A 687 14.87 19.21 -1.64
CA GLY A 687 14.51 19.28 -3.05
C GLY A 687 13.38 18.32 -3.41
N LYS A 688 13.44 17.05 -2.97
CA LYS A 688 12.36 16.07 -3.19
C LYS A 688 11.01 16.54 -2.63
N ILE A 689 11.00 17.16 -1.44
CA ILE A 689 9.78 17.68 -0.83
C ILE A 689 9.19 18.83 -1.66
N ILE A 690 10.02 19.76 -2.14
CA ILE A 690 9.59 20.86 -3.03
C ILE A 690 9.01 20.30 -4.33
N ILE A 691 9.70 19.32 -4.92
CA ILE A 691 9.29 18.67 -6.16
C ILE A 691 7.91 18.02 -6.01
N ALA A 692 7.66 17.29 -4.94
CA ALA A 692 6.37 16.62 -4.79
C ALA A 692 5.20 17.58 -4.49
N ARG A 693 5.48 18.84 -4.12
CA ARG A 693 4.45 19.90 -4.03
C ARG A 693 4.11 20.53 -5.37
N ASN A 694 5.12 20.96 -6.13
CA ASN A 694 4.94 21.79 -7.34
C ASN A 694 5.18 21.04 -8.65
N TYR A 695 5.66 19.81 -8.52
CA TYR A 695 5.95 18.89 -9.61
C TYR A 695 6.97 19.44 -10.63
N GLN A 696 7.96 20.22 -10.19
CA GLN A 696 9.00 20.83 -11.05
C GLN A 696 10.37 20.16 -10.89
N SER A 697 10.43 18.85 -11.13
CA SER A 697 11.60 18.03 -10.79
C SER A 697 12.88 18.39 -11.55
N PHE A 698 12.82 18.51 -12.87
CA PHE A 698 14.00 18.81 -13.67
C PHE A 698 14.68 20.11 -13.22
N LYS A 699 13.90 21.18 -13.06
CA LYS A 699 14.39 22.50 -12.63
C LYS A 699 14.93 22.44 -11.20
N MET A 700 14.25 21.74 -10.31
CA MET A 700 14.69 21.61 -8.92
C MET A 700 15.98 20.77 -8.81
N TYR A 701 16.10 19.65 -9.52
CA TYR A 701 17.35 18.89 -9.56
C TYR A 701 18.51 19.67 -10.18
N ALA A 702 18.24 20.49 -11.21
CA ALA A 702 19.26 21.41 -11.75
C ALA A 702 19.71 22.44 -10.70
N ILE A 703 18.77 23.02 -9.94
CA ILE A 703 19.09 23.90 -8.81
C ILE A 703 19.94 23.17 -7.77
N LEU A 704 19.55 21.96 -7.34
CA LEU A 704 20.31 21.16 -6.38
C LEU A 704 21.72 20.85 -6.90
N ALA A 705 21.87 20.46 -8.17
CA ALA A 705 23.15 20.21 -8.80
C ALA A 705 24.06 21.44 -8.75
N VAL A 706 23.51 22.63 -9.04
CA VAL A 706 24.25 23.90 -8.92
C VAL A 706 24.65 24.18 -7.47
N PHE A 707 23.77 23.95 -6.50
CA PHE A 707 24.11 24.11 -5.07
C PHE A 707 25.30 23.22 -4.69
N TYR A 708 25.20 21.89 -4.91
CA TYR A 708 26.30 20.97 -4.60
C TYR A 708 27.58 21.34 -5.37
N LEU A 709 27.48 21.68 -6.66
CA LEU A 709 28.63 22.09 -7.46
C LEU A 709 29.33 23.32 -6.87
N VAL A 710 28.58 24.36 -6.51
CA VAL A 710 29.12 25.59 -5.93
C VAL A 710 29.83 25.28 -4.60
N ILE A 711 29.17 24.55 -3.70
CA ILE A 711 29.72 24.25 -2.37
C ILE A 711 30.97 23.37 -2.47
N ILE A 712 30.91 22.29 -3.25
CA ILE A 712 32.03 21.38 -3.45
C ILE A 712 33.21 22.12 -4.09
N THR A 713 32.94 22.99 -5.08
CA THR A 713 33.98 23.79 -5.73
C THR A 713 34.61 24.78 -4.76
N LEU A 714 33.81 25.46 -3.94
CA LEU A 714 34.31 26.39 -2.91
C LEU A 714 35.18 25.66 -1.89
N LEU A 715 34.73 24.51 -1.39
CA LEU A 715 35.48 23.69 -0.45
C LEU A 715 36.78 23.15 -1.05
N THR A 716 36.73 22.66 -2.29
CA THR A 716 37.91 22.14 -2.99
C THR A 716 38.92 23.26 -3.26
N ARG A 717 38.46 24.47 -3.64
CA ARG A 717 39.34 25.64 -3.81
C ARG A 717 39.94 26.10 -2.49
N PHE A 718 39.13 26.17 -1.43
CA PHE A 718 39.61 26.51 -0.09
C PHE A 718 40.68 25.54 0.38
N ALA A 719 40.45 24.25 0.17
CA ALA A 719 41.39 23.22 0.53
C ALA A 719 42.69 23.24 -0.28
N LYS A 720 42.63 23.43 -1.61
CA LYS A 720 43.83 23.64 -2.44
C LYS A 720 44.66 24.83 -1.96
N LYS A 721 43.99 25.88 -1.44
CA LYS A 721 44.67 27.05 -0.86
C LYS A 721 45.33 26.71 0.48
N LEU A 722 44.73 25.85 1.30
CA LEU A 722 45.35 25.34 2.53
C LEU A 722 46.54 24.41 2.23
N GLU A 723 46.40 23.52 1.25
CA GLU A 723 47.46 22.62 0.80
C GLU A 723 48.71 23.40 0.37
N LYS A 724 48.56 24.45 -0.45
CA LYS A 724 49.65 25.34 -0.87
C LYS A 724 50.34 26.12 0.25
N LYS A 725 49.74 26.19 1.46
CA LYS A 725 50.36 26.85 2.62
C LYS A 725 51.11 25.87 3.53
N VAL A 726 50.81 24.58 3.43
CA VAL A 726 51.36 23.52 4.31
C VAL A 726 52.51 22.76 3.63
N ASN A 727 52.43 22.64 2.30
CA ASN A 727 53.56 22.29 1.42
C ASN A 727 54.39 23.53 1.16
#